data_AF-A0A0D2QRZ9-F1
#
_entry.id   AF-A0A0D2QRZ9-F1
#
_cell.length_a   1.000
_cell.length_b   1.000
_cell.length_c   1.000
_cell.angle_alpha   90.00
_cell.angle_beta   90.00
_cell.angle_gamma   90.00
#
_symmetry.space_group_name_H-M   'P 1'
#
loop_
_entity.id
_entity.type
_entity.pdbx_description
1 polymer ?
#
loop_
_entity_poly.entity_id
_entity_poly.type
_entity_poly.pdbx_seq_one_letter_code
_entity_poly.pdbx_strand_id
1 'polypeptide(L)'
;MELQMKVAQAVHVLNHDTESSNRVAANQWLVQFQQTEAAWEVATSILTSDHQPFPSDFEVEFFAAQILKRKIQNEGYYLQLGVKDALLNALLVAAKRLSSGPPQLLTQICLALSALILRSVEHGKPIEQLFYSLQNLQTQNDGIVAVLEMLTVLPEEIVDTQNTEISASHRNQYGQELLSHTPMVVEFLLQQSENKFQCGLQPNERNRKVLRCLLSWVRAGCFSETPEGSFPTHPLLNFVFNSLQVSSSFDLAIEVLVELVSRHEGLPQVLLCRVPFLKEMLLLPALTGGDVKVIAGLACLMSEIGQAAPSLIVEASAEARALTDALLSCVAFPCEDWDIADSTLQFWSSLASYILGPDVDGTNKKNVEGMFFSVFSALLDALLLRAQLDESTFSDESRTFDLPDGLVQFRMNLVELLVDICQLLQPATFVQKLFFSGWFSTNVAIPWKEVEIKLFALNVVSDVVLQGGQTFDFSVVMQLVTVLSSWPSDDLKGFMCIVYRSVADVIGSYSKLISTLETNARPLLLFLAAGISEPLSSNACASALRKLCEDASAVMYEPSNLDIFMWIGEALEKKCLPLEDEEEVVTAISQVLGYVSNKELQNNLLSKLLSSSYDAIGKLVSFFLQYLVYYYGSVLIFPFGVVASSCINWVVQNSSMIHRSKLLALKSLNQEIGCKGANKKSCDFF
;
A
#
# COMPACT_ATOMS: atom_id res chain seq x y z
N MET A 1 -22.96 49.66 12.09
CA MET A 1 -24.11 49.06 12.82
C MET A 1 -25.15 48.45 11.88
N GLU A 2 -25.75 49.17 10.92
CA GLU A 2 -26.78 48.58 10.03
C GLU A 2 -26.27 47.41 9.16
N LEU A 3 -25.09 47.56 8.53
CA LEU A 3 -24.47 46.50 7.73
C LEU A 3 -24.08 45.26 8.55
N GLN A 4 -23.64 45.44 9.79
CA GLN A 4 -23.32 44.34 10.70
C GLN A 4 -24.55 43.50 11.02
N MET A 5 -25.69 44.14 11.26
CA MET A 5 -26.95 43.43 11.49
C MET A 5 -27.40 42.66 10.24
N LYS A 6 -27.23 43.24 9.04
CA LYS A 6 -27.53 42.54 7.77
C LYS A 6 -26.65 41.31 7.57
N VAL A 7 -25.34 41.41 7.88
CA VAL A 7 -24.42 40.26 7.83
C VAL A 7 -24.84 39.18 8.82
N ALA A 8 -25.11 39.55 10.07
CA ALA A 8 -25.54 38.60 11.08
C ALA A 8 -26.87 37.89 10.71
N GLN A 9 -27.84 38.63 10.16
CA GLN A 9 -29.09 38.07 9.66
C GLN A 9 -28.87 37.11 8.48
N ALA A 10 -28.03 37.49 7.52
CA ALA A 10 -27.74 36.64 6.36
C ALA A 10 -27.00 35.36 6.75
N VAL A 11 -26.05 35.43 7.70
CA VAL A 11 -25.37 34.24 8.26
C VAL A 11 -26.37 33.33 8.97
N HIS A 12 -27.27 33.91 9.78
CA HIS A 12 -28.30 33.13 10.46
C HIS A 12 -29.25 32.44 9.46
N VAL A 13 -29.70 33.15 8.42
CA VAL A 13 -30.53 32.55 7.35
C VAL A 13 -29.78 31.43 6.64
N LEU A 14 -28.49 31.62 6.34
CA LEU A 14 -27.69 30.60 5.66
C LEU A 14 -27.63 29.28 6.44
N ASN A 15 -27.47 29.35 7.77
CA ASN A 15 -27.25 28.18 8.61
C ASN A 15 -28.56 27.54 9.13
N HIS A 16 -29.58 28.35 9.42
CA HIS A 16 -30.76 27.90 10.18
C HIS A 16 -32.08 27.93 9.40
N ASP A 17 -32.13 28.55 8.21
CA ASP A 17 -33.37 28.63 7.43
C ASP A 17 -33.73 27.29 6.79
N THR A 18 -34.99 26.86 6.94
CA THR A 18 -35.50 25.60 6.40
C THR A 18 -35.63 25.62 4.87
N GLU A 19 -35.82 26.80 4.27
CA GLU A 19 -36.05 26.96 2.84
C GLU A 19 -34.71 27.07 2.08
N SER A 20 -34.51 26.19 1.09
CA SER A 20 -33.27 26.18 0.29
C SER A 20 -33.08 27.44 -0.55
N SER A 21 -34.17 28.06 -1.01
CA SER A 21 -34.16 29.31 -1.77
C SER A 21 -33.59 30.49 -0.97
N ASN A 22 -34.00 30.63 0.29
CA ASN A 22 -33.54 31.68 1.20
C ASN A 22 -32.05 31.49 1.55
N ARG A 23 -31.62 30.25 1.80
CA ARG A 23 -30.19 29.92 2.01
C ARG A 23 -29.32 30.27 0.81
N VAL A 24 -29.79 29.98 -0.40
CA VAL A 24 -29.06 30.33 -1.63
C VAL A 24 -28.99 31.85 -1.81
N ALA A 25 -30.09 32.58 -1.57
CA ALA A 25 -30.11 34.03 -1.65
C ALA A 25 -29.19 34.69 -0.62
N ALA A 26 -29.19 34.19 0.62
CA ALA A 26 -28.28 34.63 1.68
C ALA A 26 -26.82 34.37 1.31
N ASN A 27 -26.49 33.17 0.81
CA ASN A 27 -25.14 32.85 0.36
C ASN A 27 -24.67 33.76 -0.78
N GLN A 28 -25.53 33.99 -1.79
CA GLN A 28 -25.21 34.87 -2.92
C GLN A 28 -24.92 36.30 -2.44
N TRP A 29 -25.73 36.81 -1.52
CA TRP A 29 -25.51 38.14 -0.93
C TRP A 29 -24.20 38.19 -0.13
N LEU A 30 -23.90 37.16 0.67
CA LEU A 30 -22.66 37.07 1.45
C LEU A 30 -21.42 36.99 0.54
N VAL A 31 -21.49 36.24 -0.56
CA VAL A 31 -20.41 36.17 -1.57
C VAL A 31 -20.18 37.54 -2.23
N GLN A 32 -21.25 38.27 -2.56
CA GLN A 32 -21.13 39.63 -3.09
C GLN A 32 -20.54 40.58 -2.05
N PHE A 33 -21.00 40.48 -0.80
CA PHE A 33 -20.48 41.27 0.31
C PHE A 33 -18.97 41.07 0.53
N GLN A 34 -18.47 39.82 0.43
CA GLN A 34 -17.04 39.51 0.55
C GLN A 34 -16.14 40.29 -0.43
N GLN A 35 -16.68 40.65 -1.59
CA GLN A 35 -15.95 41.40 -2.63
C GLN A 35 -15.93 42.92 -2.38
N THR A 36 -16.71 43.41 -1.41
CA THR A 36 -16.80 44.86 -1.12
C THR A 36 -15.67 45.34 -0.20
N GLU A 37 -15.34 46.63 -0.30
CA GLU A 37 -14.40 47.29 0.64
C GLU A 37 -14.96 47.34 2.07
N ALA A 38 -16.28 47.46 2.21
CA ALA A 38 -16.95 47.49 3.52
C ALA A 38 -16.74 46.19 4.33
N ALA A 39 -16.41 45.08 3.67
CA ALA A 39 -16.15 43.81 4.33
C ALA A 39 -14.97 43.87 5.31
N TRP A 40 -13.94 44.68 5.02
CA TRP A 40 -12.79 44.88 5.91
C TRP A 40 -13.22 45.45 7.27
N GLU A 41 -13.91 46.58 7.26
CA GLU A 41 -14.34 47.29 8.47
C GLU A 41 -15.39 46.49 9.24
N VAL A 42 -16.38 45.94 8.54
CA VAL A 42 -17.49 45.19 9.16
C VAL A 42 -16.98 43.92 9.84
N ALA A 43 -16.14 43.13 9.16
CA ALA A 43 -15.59 41.90 9.74
C ALA A 43 -14.66 42.20 10.92
N THR A 44 -13.79 43.21 10.80
CA THR A 44 -12.90 43.65 11.90
C THR A 44 -13.71 44.09 13.11
N SER A 45 -14.78 44.86 12.90
CA SER A 45 -15.63 45.34 13.99
C SER A 45 -16.46 44.22 14.63
N ILE A 46 -16.92 43.21 13.89
CA ILE A 46 -17.58 42.01 14.46
C ILE A 46 -16.62 41.27 15.41
N LEU A 47 -15.36 41.09 14.98
CA LEU A 47 -14.34 40.38 15.76
C LEU A 47 -13.80 41.17 16.98
N THR A 48 -14.02 42.47 17.05
CA THR A 48 -13.49 43.34 18.12
C THR A 48 -14.58 43.94 19.03
N SER A 49 -15.84 43.96 18.60
CA SER A 49 -16.97 44.50 19.38
C SER A 49 -17.42 43.58 20.52
N ASP A 50 -17.39 44.06 21.77
CA ASP A 50 -17.91 43.31 22.94
C ASP A 50 -19.43 43.09 22.91
N HIS A 51 -20.14 43.83 22.06
CA HIS A 51 -21.58 43.69 21.89
C HIS A 51 -21.89 42.58 20.88
N GLN A 52 -22.37 41.43 21.37
CA GLN A 52 -22.95 40.40 20.52
C GLN A 52 -24.36 40.81 20.09
N PRO A 53 -24.65 40.91 18.77
CA PRO A 53 -25.98 41.25 18.29
C PRO A 53 -27.01 40.13 18.51
N PHE A 54 -26.56 38.89 18.72
CA PHE A 54 -27.41 37.73 19.03
C PHE A 54 -26.77 36.89 20.14
N PRO A 55 -27.55 36.28 21.05
CA PRO A 55 -27.02 35.39 22.06
C PRO A 55 -26.50 34.08 21.41
N SER A 56 -25.32 33.64 21.84
CA SER A 56 -24.79 32.26 21.77
C SER A 56 -24.24 31.65 20.48
N ASP A 57 -24.36 32.26 19.29
CA ASP A 57 -23.79 31.65 18.06
C ASP A 57 -22.54 32.38 17.56
N PHE A 58 -21.37 31.75 17.75
CA PHE A 58 -20.06 32.19 17.23
C PHE A 58 -19.95 32.13 15.69
N GLU A 59 -21.05 31.85 15.00
CA GLU A 59 -21.13 31.68 13.55
C GLU A 59 -20.80 32.97 12.80
N VAL A 60 -21.25 34.11 13.33
CA VAL A 60 -21.02 35.43 12.72
C VAL A 60 -19.55 35.84 12.86
N GLU A 61 -18.94 35.59 14.01
CA GLU A 61 -17.51 35.77 14.25
C GLU A 61 -16.68 34.82 13.37
N PHE A 62 -17.10 33.56 13.22
CA PHE A 62 -16.42 32.60 12.36
C PHE A 62 -16.45 33.04 10.89
N PHE A 63 -17.60 33.48 10.40
CA PHE A 63 -17.73 34.05 9.08
C PHE A 63 -16.84 35.30 8.92
N ALA A 64 -16.83 36.21 9.89
CA ALA A 64 -15.98 37.40 9.87
C ALA A 64 -14.48 37.05 9.80
N ALA A 65 -14.02 36.06 10.58
CA ALA A 65 -12.64 35.58 10.54
C ALA A 65 -12.28 34.98 9.17
N GLN A 66 -13.16 34.19 8.57
CA GLN A 66 -12.97 33.64 7.23
C GLN A 66 -12.90 34.70 6.14
N ILE A 67 -13.75 35.73 6.22
CA ILE A 67 -13.69 36.88 5.30
C ILE A 67 -12.34 37.55 5.39
N LEU A 68 -11.89 37.90 6.60
CA LEU A 68 -10.62 38.60 6.79
C LEU A 68 -9.46 37.75 6.27
N LYS A 69 -9.40 36.45 6.61
CA LYS A 69 -8.38 35.54 6.07
C LYS A 69 -8.34 35.62 4.54
N ARG A 70 -9.49 35.45 3.87
CA ARG A 70 -9.58 35.42 2.41
C ARG A 70 -9.20 36.76 1.78
N LYS A 71 -9.68 37.87 2.34
CA LYS A 71 -9.35 39.21 1.82
C LYS A 71 -7.88 39.56 2.04
N ILE A 72 -7.29 39.19 3.17
CA ILE A 72 -5.85 39.34 3.41
C ILE A 72 -5.05 38.52 2.41
N GLN A 73 -5.48 37.28 2.13
CA GLN A 73 -4.80 36.45 1.15
C GLN A 73 -4.82 37.08 -0.25
N ASN A 74 -5.99 37.51 -0.73
CA ASN A 74 -6.14 38.02 -2.10
C ASN A 74 -5.66 39.47 -2.30
N GLU A 75 -5.90 40.35 -1.32
CA GLU A 75 -5.75 41.81 -1.46
C GLU A 75 -4.69 42.39 -0.51
N GLY A 76 -4.14 41.59 0.40
CA GLY A 76 -3.28 42.06 1.50
C GLY A 76 -1.99 42.75 1.07
N TYR A 77 -1.45 42.43 -0.12
CA TYR A 77 -0.26 43.11 -0.66
C TYR A 77 -0.51 44.59 -0.96
N TYR A 78 -1.74 44.96 -1.32
CA TYR A 78 -2.10 46.33 -1.73
C TYR A 78 -2.46 47.25 -0.55
N LEU A 79 -2.58 46.70 0.67
CA LEU A 79 -2.89 47.49 1.86
C LEU A 79 -1.71 48.38 2.25
N GLN A 80 -2.00 49.63 2.62
CA GLN A 80 -1.01 50.55 3.18
C GLN A 80 -0.53 50.06 4.56
N LEU A 81 0.72 50.41 4.90
CA LEU A 81 1.38 49.99 6.14
C LEU A 81 0.56 50.27 7.40
N GLY A 82 0.05 51.49 7.56
CA GLY A 82 -0.75 51.86 8.75
C GLY A 82 -2.06 51.08 8.87
N VAL A 83 -2.64 50.63 7.75
CA VAL A 83 -3.84 49.78 7.75
C VAL A 83 -3.48 48.36 8.15
N LYS A 84 -2.32 47.84 7.71
CA LYS A 84 -1.79 46.54 8.15
C LYS A 84 -1.55 46.52 9.65
N ASP A 85 -0.94 47.57 10.22
CA ASP A 85 -0.71 47.69 11.66
C ASP A 85 -2.01 47.75 12.47
N ALA A 86 -3.00 48.52 12.00
CA ALA A 86 -4.31 48.60 12.64
C ALA A 86 -5.03 47.24 12.63
N LEU A 87 -4.97 46.54 11.48
CA LEU A 87 -5.59 45.22 11.32
C LEU A 87 -4.88 44.15 12.17
N LEU A 88 -3.54 44.19 12.25
CA LEU A 88 -2.75 43.32 13.12
C LEU A 88 -3.20 43.45 14.57
N ASN A 89 -3.28 44.69 15.07
CA ASN A 89 -3.74 44.97 16.43
C ASN A 89 -5.18 44.49 16.66
N ALA A 90 -6.08 44.74 15.71
CA ALA A 90 -7.48 44.31 15.80
C ALA A 90 -7.61 42.78 15.87
N LEU A 91 -6.85 42.05 15.05
CA LEU A 91 -6.84 40.59 15.05
C LEU A 91 -6.20 40.02 16.32
N LEU A 92 -5.17 40.64 16.87
CA LEU A 92 -4.58 40.23 18.17
C LEU A 92 -5.58 40.41 19.32
N VAL A 93 -6.33 41.52 19.32
CA VAL A 93 -7.43 41.76 20.27
C VAL A 93 -8.52 40.70 20.11
N ALA A 94 -8.93 40.39 18.87
CA ALA A 94 -9.92 39.35 18.58
C ALA A 94 -9.46 37.97 19.05
N ALA A 95 -8.20 37.59 18.77
CA ALA A 95 -7.62 36.31 19.18
C ALA A 95 -7.61 36.15 20.70
N LYS A 96 -7.22 37.21 21.42
CA LYS A 96 -7.28 37.21 22.89
C LYS A 96 -8.71 37.05 23.39
N ARG A 97 -9.65 37.84 22.88
CA ARG A 97 -11.05 37.84 23.32
C ARG A 97 -11.72 36.49 23.08
N LEU A 98 -11.47 35.90 21.91
CA LEU A 98 -12.09 34.66 21.45
C LEU A 98 -11.25 33.41 21.79
N SER A 99 -10.24 33.56 22.66
CA SER A 99 -9.39 32.47 23.17
C SER A 99 -10.17 31.38 23.91
N SER A 100 -11.27 31.78 24.57
CA SER A 100 -12.20 30.89 25.29
C SER A 100 -13.40 30.45 24.43
N GLY A 101 -13.44 30.85 23.15
CA GLY A 101 -14.47 30.46 22.19
C GLY A 101 -14.18 29.11 21.51
N PRO A 102 -14.93 28.78 20.44
CA PRO A 102 -14.70 27.55 19.67
C PRO A 102 -13.28 27.52 19.09
N PRO A 103 -12.57 26.38 19.17
CA PRO A 103 -11.18 26.30 18.72
C PRO A 103 -11.03 26.64 17.23
N GLN A 104 -11.99 26.24 16.39
CA GLN A 104 -11.97 26.52 14.95
C GLN A 104 -12.01 28.03 14.67
N LEU A 105 -12.72 28.82 15.48
CA LEU A 105 -12.77 30.28 15.34
C LEU A 105 -11.41 30.89 15.62
N LEU A 106 -10.77 30.48 16.72
CA LEU A 106 -9.43 30.95 17.07
C LEU A 106 -8.41 30.59 15.97
N THR A 107 -8.46 29.36 15.45
CA THR A 107 -7.61 28.93 14.33
C THR A 107 -7.82 29.83 13.10
N GLN A 108 -9.07 30.17 12.72
CA GLN A 108 -9.32 31.08 11.59
C GLN A 108 -8.74 32.48 11.81
N ILE A 109 -8.81 33.01 13.04
CA ILE A 109 -8.20 34.31 13.38
C ILE A 109 -6.67 34.22 13.30
N CYS A 110 -6.06 33.16 13.83
CA CYS A 110 -4.62 32.92 13.74
C CYS A 110 -4.14 32.72 12.29
N LEU A 111 -4.93 32.05 11.44
CA LEU A 111 -4.67 31.92 10.01
C LEU A 111 -4.73 33.28 9.30
N ALA A 112 -5.70 34.14 9.64
CA ALA A 112 -5.78 35.49 9.11
C ALA A 112 -4.57 36.35 9.54
N LEU A 113 -4.14 36.21 10.80
CA LEU A 113 -2.92 36.82 11.33
C LEU A 113 -1.67 36.35 10.58
N SER A 114 -1.47 35.04 10.42
CA SER A 114 -0.35 34.47 9.65
C SER A 114 -0.34 35.03 8.23
N ALA A 115 -1.48 35.02 7.55
CA ALA A 115 -1.60 35.53 6.19
C ALA A 115 -1.22 37.02 6.08
N LEU A 116 -1.54 37.83 7.11
CA LEU A 116 -1.20 39.25 7.17
C LEU A 116 0.29 39.45 7.35
N ILE A 117 0.89 38.75 8.31
CA ILE A 117 2.33 38.81 8.62
C ILE A 117 3.17 38.42 7.40
N LEU A 118 2.80 37.34 6.71
CA LEU A 118 3.51 36.86 5.53
C LEU A 118 3.38 37.79 4.30
N ARG A 119 2.45 38.76 4.33
CA ARG A 119 2.25 39.78 3.29
C ARG A 119 2.78 41.17 3.71
N SER A 120 3.43 41.26 4.86
CA SER A 120 4.11 42.46 5.37
C SER A 120 5.61 42.45 5.06
N VAL A 121 5.96 42.21 3.79
CA VAL A 121 7.37 42.15 3.31
C VAL A 121 8.13 43.45 3.59
N GLU A 122 7.42 44.58 3.65
CA GLU A 122 7.97 45.92 3.89
C GLU A 122 8.64 46.08 5.26
N HIS A 123 8.37 45.18 6.21
CA HIS A 123 8.92 45.24 7.58
C HIS A 123 10.28 44.55 7.74
N GLY A 124 10.80 43.89 6.70
CA GLY A 124 12.06 43.17 6.73
C GLY A 124 12.01 41.87 7.55
N LYS A 125 11.55 41.95 8.79
CA LYS A 125 11.38 40.83 9.73
C LYS A 125 9.97 40.82 10.37
N PRO A 126 8.94 40.42 9.62
CA PRO A 126 7.56 40.47 10.08
C PRO A 126 7.24 39.42 11.17
N ILE A 127 7.96 38.30 11.22
CA ILE A 127 7.76 37.28 12.26
C ILE A 127 8.32 37.78 13.60
N GLU A 128 9.49 38.44 13.59
CA GLU A 128 10.08 39.04 14.79
C GLU A 128 9.11 40.04 15.46
N GLN A 129 8.43 40.88 14.66
CA GLN A 129 7.39 41.80 15.13
C GLN A 129 6.17 41.09 15.74
N LEU A 130 5.73 39.98 15.15
CA LEU A 130 4.68 39.16 15.71
C LEU A 130 5.11 38.60 17.08
N PHE A 131 6.33 38.10 17.21
CA PHE A 131 6.84 37.55 18.47
C PHE A 131 6.85 38.60 19.60
N TYR A 132 7.23 39.85 19.31
CA TYR A 132 7.10 40.95 20.28
C TYR A 132 5.65 41.16 20.72
N SER A 133 4.69 41.08 19.79
CA SER A 133 3.27 41.21 20.09
C SER A 133 2.73 40.03 20.91
N LEU A 134 3.20 38.81 20.63
CA LEU A 134 2.83 37.61 21.37
C LEU A 134 3.33 37.63 22.81
N GLN A 135 4.55 38.13 23.08
CA GLN A 135 5.05 38.29 24.44
C GLN A 135 4.12 39.18 25.30
N ASN A 136 3.58 40.26 24.73
CA ASN A 136 2.62 41.12 25.41
C ASN A 136 1.31 40.37 25.74
N LEU A 137 0.83 39.53 24.81
CA LEU A 137 -0.36 38.70 25.04
C LEU A 137 -0.14 37.61 26.10
N GLN A 138 1.06 37.03 26.19
CA GLN A 138 1.39 35.99 27.19
C GLN A 138 1.24 36.48 28.64
N THR A 139 1.48 37.77 28.90
CA THR A 139 1.38 38.34 30.26
C THR A 139 -0.05 38.45 30.80
N GLN A 140 -1.05 38.12 29.98
CA GLN A 140 -2.46 38.27 30.29
C GLN A 140 -3.11 36.88 30.41
N ASN A 141 -3.94 36.65 31.45
CA ASN A 141 -4.43 35.31 31.83
C ASN A 141 -5.08 34.49 30.69
N ASP A 142 -5.74 35.15 29.72
CA ASP A 142 -6.45 34.47 28.62
C ASP A 142 -5.65 34.43 27.30
N GLY A 143 -4.47 35.08 27.25
CA GLY A 143 -3.69 35.20 26.02
C GLY A 143 -2.91 33.94 25.64
N ILE A 144 -2.66 33.04 26.60
CA ILE A 144 -1.82 31.85 26.40
C ILE A 144 -2.40 30.91 25.32
N VAL A 145 -3.73 30.72 25.28
CA VAL A 145 -4.37 29.85 24.28
C VAL A 145 -4.21 30.41 22.87
N ALA A 146 -4.39 31.72 22.72
CA ALA A 146 -4.19 32.43 21.46
C ALA A 146 -2.73 32.36 21.00
N VAL A 147 -1.78 32.49 21.93
CA VAL A 147 -0.35 32.38 21.64
C VAL A 147 0.00 30.96 21.18
N LEU A 148 -0.46 29.92 21.87
CA LEU A 148 -0.24 28.52 21.47
C LEU A 148 -0.82 28.24 20.07
N GLU A 149 -2.03 28.73 19.79
CA GLU A 149 -2.66 28.55 18.49
C GLU A 149 -1.87 29.28 17.39
N MET A 150 -1.48 30.53 17.63
CA MET A 150 -0.67 31.31 16.69
C MET A 150 0.67 30.64 16.39
N LEU A 151 1.36 30.15 17.43
CA LEU A 151 2.63 29.42 17.27
C LEU A 151 2.44 28.07 16.59
N THR A 152 1.25 27.47 16.64
CA THR A 152 0.94 26.21 15.93
C THR A 152 0.68 26.47 14.45
N VAL A 153 -0.12 27.49 14.14
CA VAL A 153 -0.59 27.78 12.78
C VAL A 153 0.48 28.46 11.92
N LEU A 154 1.33 29.31 12.52
CA LEU A 154 2.32 30.07 11.76
C LEU A 154 3.33 29.19 10.99
N PRO A 155 3.97 28.16 11.59
CA PRO A 155 4.83 27.25 10.85
C PRO A 155 4.07 26.46 9.78
N GLU A 156 2.85 26.00 10.08
CA GLU A 156 2.01 25.24 9.13
C GLU A 156 1.73 26.08 7.86
N GLU A 157 1.41 27.37 8.00
CA GLU A 157 1.17 28.27 6.86
C GLU A 157 2.43 28.61 6.04
N ILE A 158 3.62 28.57 6.66
CA ILE A 158 4.90 28.80 5.95
C ILE A 158 5.32 27.57 5.16
N VAL A 159 5.10 26.38 5.74
CA VAL A 159 5.50 25.09 5.16
C VAL A 159 4.51 24.60 4.10
N ASP A 160 3.21 24.91 4.23
CA ASP A 160 2.19 24.47 3.28
C ASP A 160 2.51 24.93 1.84
N THR A 161 2.71 23.95 0.97
CA THR A 161 3.20 24.10 -0.40
C THR A 161 2.10 24.46 -1.40
N GLN A 162 0.83 24.48 -0.96
CA GLN A 162 -0.31 24.65 -1.85
C GLN A 162 -0.70 26.11 -2.14
N ASN A 163 -0.21 27.09 -1.34
CA ASN A 163 -0.53 28.50 -1.51
C ASN A 163 0.52 29.24 -2.36
N THR A 164 0.23 29.33 -3.66
CA THR A 164 1.12 29.69 -4.78
C THR A 164 1.46 31.19 -4.93
N GLU A 165 1.21 32.04 -3.94
CA GLU A 165 1.43 33.49 -4.07
C GLU A 165 2.78 33.99 -3.50
N ILE A 166 3.43 33.22 -2.62
CA ILE A 166 4.70 33.60 -1.99
C ILE A 166 5.87 32.95 -2.75
N SER A 167 6.81 33.78 -3.23
CA SER A 167 8.02 33.31 -3.92
C SER A 167 8.82 32.33 -3.06
N ALA A 168 9.50 31.36 -3.69
CA ALA A 168 10.33 30.40 -2.97
C ALA A 168 11.45 31.07 -2.13
N SER A 169 11.97 32.21 -2.60
CA SER A 169 12.98 32.99 -1.87
C SER A 169 12.42 33.62 -0.59
N HIS A 170 11.22 34.19 -0.63
CA HIS A 170 10.59 34.75 0.58
C HIS A 170 10.19 33.65 1.56
N ARG A 171 9.71 32.49 1.08
CA ARG A 171 9.43 31.34 1.95
C ARG A 171 10.65 30.85 2.70
N ASN A 172 11.80 30.76 2.03
CA ASN A 172 13.06 30.40 2.69
C ASN A 172 13.48 31.44 3.74
N GLN A 173 13.33 32.74 3.44
CA GLN A 173 13.61 33.81 4.40
C GLN A 173 12.70 33.73 5.63
N TYR A 174 11.39 33.53 5.44
CA TYR A 174 10.45 33.34 6.54
C TYR A 174 10.72 32.07 7.34
N GLY A 175 11.12 30.98 6.68
CA GLY A 175 11.56 29.76 7.36
C GLY A 175 12.78 30.01 8.25
N GLN A 176 13.80 30.70 7.74
CA GLN A 176 14.98 31.08 8.53
C GLN A 176 14.64 32.02 9.69
N GLU A 177 13.80 33.02 9.46
CA GLU A 177 13.34 33.94 10.50
C GLU A 177 12.55 33.20 11.58
N LEU A 178 11.60 32.34 11.19
CA LEU A 178 10.83 31.49 12.10
C LEU A 178 11.74 30.62 12.96
N LEU A 179 12.67 29.89 12.33
CA LEU A 179 13.58 28.98 13.02
C LEU A 179 14.53 29.72 13.98
N SER A 180 14.86 30.98 13.71
CA SER A 180 15.64 31.81 14.65
C SER A 180 14.94 32.03 16.00
N HIS A 181 13.61 31.92 16.06
CA HIS A 181 12.82 32.02 17.28
C HIS A 181 12.59 30.68 18.00
N THR A 182 13.14 29.58 17.49
CA THR A 182 13.05 28.24 18.10
C THR A 182 13.36 28.23 19.60
N PRO A 183 14.45 28.83 20.12
CA PRO A 183 14.77 28.77 21.54
C PRO A 183 13.67 29.36 22.43
N MET A 184 13.06 30.47 21.99
CA MET A 184 11.98 31.14 22.72
C MET A 184 10.73 30.28 22.79
N VAL A 185 10.39 29.61 21.69
CA VAL A 185 9.21 28.73 21.63
C VAL A 185 9.42 27.47 22.46
N VAL A 186 10.60 26.87 22.39
CA VAL A 186 10.96 25.70 23.20
C VAL A 186 10.88 26.01 24.69
N GLU A 187 11.41 27.16 25.11
CA GLU A 187 11.29 27.61 26.51
C GLU A 187 9.82 27.85 26.91
N PHE A 188 9.04 28.52 26.06
CA PHE A 188 7.62 28.75 26.31
C PHE A 188 6.85 27.43 26.45
N LEU A 189 7.04 26.47 25.54
CA LEU A 189 6.40 25.16 25.59
C LEU A 189 6.79 24.38 26.84
N LEU A 190 8.06 24.47 27.26
CA LEU A 190 8.52 23.87 28.51
C LEU A 190 7.78 24.45 29.71
N GLN A 191 7.67 25.77 29.80
CA GLN A 191 6.92 26.43 30.88
C GLN A 191 5.44 26.03 30.91
N GLN A 192 4.81 25.84 29.74
CA GLN A 192 3.43 25.36 29.65
C GLN A 192 3.31 23.89 30.07
N SER A 193 4.28 23.04 29.71
CA SER A 193 4.32 21.62 30.08
C SER A 193 4.48 21.40 31.59
N GLU A 194 5.22 22.27 32.26
CA GLU A 194 5.45 22.22 33.72
C GLU A 194 4.31 22.85 34.53
N ASN A 195 3.22 23.29 33.88
CA ASN A 195 2.08 23.97 34.50
C ASN A 195 2.45 25.21 35.33
N LYS A 196 3.57 25.88 35.00
CA LYS A 196 4.00 27.12 35.68
C LYS A 196 2.99 28.26 35.52
N PHE A 197 2.19 28.23 34.46
CA PHE A 197 1.11 29.18 34.21
C PHE A 197 -0.26 28.50 34.36
N GLN A 198 -1.16 29.13 35.13
CA GLN A 198 -2.56 28.73 35.20
C GLN A 198 -3.29 29.28 33.98
N CYS A 199 -3.34 28.51 32.91
CA CYS A 199 -4.31 28.71 31.85
C CYS A 199 -5.63 28.03 32.26
N GLY A 200 -6.78 28.68 32.10
CA GLY A 200 -8.10 28.13 32.46
C GLY A 200 -8.51 26.83 31.75
N LEU A 201 -7.65 26.28 30.90
CA LEU A 201 -7.78 25.00 30.22
C LEU A 201 -7.58 23.81 31.17
N GLN A 202 -8.28 22.72 30.86
CA GLN A 202 -8.03 21.42 31.49
C GLN A 202 -6.58 20.97 31.20
N PRO A 203 -5.90 20.31 32.15
CA PRO A 203 -4.51 19.86 31.96
C PRO A 203 -4.30 19.03 30.69
N ASN A 204 -5.25 18.16 30.35
CA ASN A 204 -5.16 17.29 29.17
C ASN A 204 -5.28 18.09 27.86
N GLU A 205 -6.16 19.09 27.80
CA GLU A 205 -6.33 19.96 26.63
C GLU A 205 -5.10 20.83 26.41
N ARG A 206 -4.52 21.34 27.50
CA ARG A 206 -3.25 22.07 27.47
C ARG A 206 -2.14 21.20 26.90
N ASN A 207 -1.98 19.97 27.40
CA ASN A 207 -0.96 19.05 26.92
C ASN A 207 -1.12 18.77 25.41
N ARG A 208 -2.35 18.56 24.94
CA ARG A 208 -2.63 18.40 23.50
C ARG A 208 -2.20 19.64 22.69
N LYS A 209 -2.49 20.85 23.17
CA LYS A 209 -2.06 22.09 22.49
C LYS A 209 -0.54 22.26 22.49
N VAL A 210 0.15 21.91 23.57
CA VAL A 210 1.62 21.92 23.64
C VAL A 210 2.21 20.94 22.63
N LEU A 211 1.69 19.70 22.58
CA LEU A 211 2.15 18.69 21.61
C LEU A 211 1.87 19.10 20.16
N ARG A 212 0.68 19.64 19.87
CA ARG A 212 0.32 20.12 18.53
C ARG A 212 1.22 21.27 18.07
N CYS A 213 1.51 22.21 18.96
CA CYS A 213 2.46 23.28 18.69
C CYS A 213 3.86 22.71 18.44
N LEU A 214 4.34 21.81 19.30
CA LEU A 214 5.65 21.18 19.13
C LEU A 214 5.76 20.45 17.78
N LEU A 215 4.74 19.66 17.40
CA LEU A 215 4.68 18.94 16.14
C LEU A 215 4.84 19.87 14.93
N SER A 216 4.10 20.99 14.92
CA SER A 216 4.16 22.00 13.87
C SER A 216 5.59 22.56 13.72
N TRP A 217 6.25 22.86 14.83
CA TRP A 217 7.63 23.35 14.83
C TRP A 217 8.64 22.29 14.37
N VAL A 218 8.50 21.03 14.80
CA VAL A 218 9.36 19.93 14.34
C VAL A 218 9.22 19.74 12.83
N ARG A 219 7.99 19.79 12.29
CA ARG A 219 7.73 19.72 10.85
C ARG A 219 8.39 20.86 10.07
N ALA A 220 8.45 22.05 10.65
CA ALA A 220 9.11 23.22 10.08
C ALA A 220 10.65 23.19 10.15
N GLY A 221 11.25 22.19 10.82
CA GLY A 221 12.71 22.07 10.94
C GLY A 221 13.28 22.55 12.27
N CYS A 222 12.45 22.69 13.30
CA CYS A 222 12.92 22.91 14.67
C CYS A 222 13.94 21.83 15.06
N PHE A 223 14.99 22.22 15.79
CA PHE A 223 16.11 21.39 16.21
C PHE A 223 17.08 20.89 15.11
N SER A 224 16.86 21.19 13.81
CA SER A 224 17.78 20.77 12.74
C SER A 224 19.19 21.39 12.86
N GLU A 225 19.30 22.60 13.42
CA GLU A 225 20.57 23.30 13.63
C GLU A 225 21.10 23.16 15.07
N THR A 226 20.39 22.45 15.96
CA THR A 226 20.85 22.32 17.35
C THR A 226 22.05 21.40 17.46
N PRO A 227 23.03 21.71 18.33
CA PRO A 227 24.19 20.84 18.52
C PRO A 227 23.75 19.41 18.86
N GLU A 228 24.35 18.45 18.17
CA GLU A 228 24.17 17.02 18.40
C GLU A 228 24.27 16.71 19.91
N GLY A 229 23.20 16.17 20.49
CA GLY A 229 23.14 15.78 21.91
C GLY A 229 22.39 16.75 22.86
N SER A 230 22.00 17.95 22.42
CA SER A 230 21.25 18.89 23.28
C SER A 230 19.77 18.50 23.46
N PHE A 231 19.07 18.12 22.40
CA PHE A 231 17.65 17.75 22.46
C PHE A 231 17.37 16.43 23.21
N PRO A 232 18.15 15.34 23.06
CA PRO A 232 17.85 14.08 23.75
C PRO A 232 17.88 14.18 25.29
N THR A 233 18.51 15.23 25.84
CA THR A 233 18.52 15.53 27.28
C THR A 233 17.47 16.58 27.68
N HIS A 234 16.75 17.15 26.71
CA HIS A 234 15.81 18.24 26.94
C HIS A 234 14.54 17.75 27.67
N PRO A 235 14.04 18.47 28.69
CA PRO A 235 12.88 18.04 29.48
C PRO A 235 11.59 17.86 28.67
N LEU A 236 11.43 18.57 27.55
CA LEU A 236 10.27 18.38 26.65
C LEU A 236 10.18 16.96 26.09
N LEU A 237 11.30 16.29 25.84
CA LEU A 237 11.26 14.90 25.36
C LEU A 237 10.63 13.98 26.40
N ASN A 238 10.94 14.19 27.69
CA ASN A 238 10.31 13.45 28.78
C ASN A 238 8.81 13.78 28.88
N PHE A 239 8.42 15.03 28.64
CA PHE A 239 7.00 15.42 28.59
C PHE A 239 6.25 14.70 27.45
N VAL A 240 6.81 14.66 26.25
CA VAL A 240 6.23 13.93 25.10
C VAL A 240 6.11 12.45 25.44
N PHE A 241 7.17 11.84 26.00
CA PHE A 241 7.16 10.44 26.38
C PHE A 241 6.12 10.11 27.46
N ASN A 242 6.00 10.95 28.49
CA ASN A 242 4.99 10.79 29.54
C ASN A 242 3.56 10.95 28.98
N SER A 243 3.39 11.73 27.92
CA SER A 243 2.09 11.92 27.26
C SER A 243 1.58 10.67 26.55
N LEU A 244 2.44 9.66 26.30
CA LEU A 244 2.04 8.34 25.80
C LEU A 244 1.20 7.55 26.82
N GLN A 245 1.31 7.86 28.12
CA GLN A 245 0.53 7.18 29.16
C GLN A 245 -0.89 7.75 29.30
N VAL A 246 -1.21 8.81 28.57
CA VAL A 246 -2.50 9.50 28.65
C VAL A 246 -3.25 9.34 27.33
N SER A 247 -4.41 8.66 27.38
CA SER A 247 -5.20 8.29 26.19
C SER A 247 -5.58 9.47 25.30
N SER A 248 -5.86 10.64 25.91
CA SER A 248 -6.21 11.84 25.16
C SER A 248 -5.02 12.49 24.44
N SER A 249 -3.77 12.18 24.77
CA SER A 249 -2.59 12.76 24.12
C SER A 249 -1.74 11.75 23.36
N PHE A 250 -2.07 10.46 23.46
CA PHE A 250 -1.32 9.36 22.87
C PHE A 250 -0.99 9.59 21.38
N ASP A 251 -1.99 9.84 20.53
CA ASP A 251 -1.79 9.99 19.08
C ASP A 251 -0.81 11.11 18.74
N LEU A 252 -1.01 12.28 19.36
CA LEU A 252 -0.14 13.44 19.14
C LEU A 252 1.28 13.18 19.65
N ALA A 253 1.43 12.43 20.75
CA ALA A 253 2.75 12.07 21.26
C ALA A 253 3.46 11.09 20.32
N ILE A 254 2.75 10.11 19.75
CA ILE A 254 3.28 9.21 18.70
C ILE A 254 3.72 10.03 17.48
N GLU A 255 2.85 10.89 16.95
CA GLU A 255 3.17 11.75 15.80
C GLU A 255 4.42 12.60 16.04
N VAL A 256 4.53 13.25 17.21
CA VAL A 256 5.72 14.06 17.57
C VAL A 256 6.97 13.20 17.61
N LEU A 257 6.93 12.02 18.22
CA LEU A 257 8.10 11.16 18.34
C LEU A 257 8.55 10.60 16.98
N VAL A 258 7.61 10.18 16.13
CA VAL A 258 7.89 9.72 14.76
C VAL A 258 8.53 10.84 13.95
N GLU A 259 7.97 12.05 13.98
CA GLU A 259 8.51 13.20 13.25
C GLU A 259 9.92 13.57 13.73
N LEU A 260 10.16 13.51 15.04
CA LEU A 260 11.48 13.77 15.62
C LEU A 260 12.51 12.68 15.26
N VAL A 261 12.12 11.41 15.28
CA VAL A 261 12.98 10.27 14.93
C VAL A 261 13.48 10.39 13.49
N SER A 262 12.59 10.75 12.56
CA SER A 262 12.93 10.94 11.15
C SER A 262 13.91 12.08 10.87
N ARG A 263 14.09 13.02 11.81
CA ARG A 263 14.86 14.27 11.62
C ARG A 263 16.12 14.39 12.46
N HIS A 264 16.26 13.60 13.52
CA HIS A 264 17.37 13.74 14.47
C HIS A 264 18.16 12.44 14.62
N GLU A 265 19.35 12.38 14.04
CA GLU A 265 20.21 11.19 14.02
C GLU A 265 20.53 10.62 15.42
N GLY A 266 20.66 11.48 16.44
CA GLY A 266 20.96 11.05 17.81
C GLY A 266 19.74 10.58 18.64
N LEU A 267 18.52 10.79 18.16
CA LEU A 267 17.30 10.48 18.91
C LEU A 267 16.93 8.98 18.90
N PRO A 268 17.08 8.22 17.79
CA PRO A 268 16.83 6.78 17.76
C PRO A 268 17.50 6.03 18.90
N GLN A 269 18.78 6.30 19.21
CA GLN A 269 19.51 5.68 20.32
C GLN A 269 18.83 5.93 21.67
N VAL A 270 18.38 7.16 21.93
CA VAL A 270 17.76 7.52 23.22
C VAL A 270 16.38 6.89 23.36
N LEU A 271 15.60 6.85 22.29
CA LEU A 271 14.29 6.19 22.30
C LEU A 271 14.40 4.68 22.34
N LEU A 272 15.43 4.09 21.72
CA LEU A 272 15.72 2.66 21.80
C LEU A 272 15.90 2.23 23.27
N CYS A 273 16.62 3.01 24.08
CA CYS A 273 16.75 2.78 25.52
C CYS A 273 15.41 2.83 26.30
N ARG A 274 14.35 3.40 25.71
CA ARG A 274 13.00 3.46 26.31
C ARG A 274 12.06 2.36 25.82
N VAL A 275 12.43 1.62 24.77
CA VAL A 275 11.60 0.55 24.20
C VAL A 275 11.23 -0.54 25.21
N PRO A 276 12.13 -1.02 26.10
CA PRO A 276 11.73 -2.01 27.11
C PRO A 276 10.57 -1.52 27.98
N PHE A 277 10.56 -0.24 28.37
CA PHE A 277 9.45 0.34 29.12
C PHE A 277 8.16 0.41 28.28
N LEU A 278 8.25 0.88 27.03
CA LEU A 278 7.09 0.96 26.13
C LEU A 278 6.45 -0.41 25.91
N LYS A 279 7.29 -1.43 25.73
CA LYS A 279 6.86 -2.81 25.55
C LYS A 279 6.10 -3.32 26.79
N GLU A 280 6.71 -3.23 27.96
CA GLU A 280 6.14 -3.80 29.19
C GLU A 280 4.92 -3.03 29.70
N MET A 281 4.94 -1.70 29.64
CA MET A 281 3.93 -0.86 30.29
C MET A 281 2.77 -0.45 29.39
N LEU A 282 2.97 -0.43 28.06
CA LEU A 282 1.94 0.00 27.12
C LEU A 282 1.56 -1.11 26.13
N LEU A 283 2.54 -1.72 25.47
CA LEU A 283 2.26 -2.69 24.40
C LEU A 283 1.65 -3.99 24.93
N LEU A 284 2.25 -4.64 25.93
CA LEU A 284 1.75 -5.92 26.46
C LEU A 284 0.32 -5.81 27.02
N PRO A 285 -0.02 -4.77 27.81
CA PRO A 285 -1.41 -4.52 28.20
C PRO A 285 -2.33 -4.28 27.01
N ALA A 286 -1.89 -3.52 26.00
CA ALA A 286 -2.69 -3.23 24.81
C ALA A 286 -2.95 -4.49 23.97
N LEU A 287 -1.95 -5.36 23.79
CA LEU A 287 -2.10 -6.66 23.12
C LEU A 287 -3.09 -7.57 23.85
N THR A 288 -3.05 -7.58 25.18
CA THR A 288 -3.97 -8.39 26.01
C THR A 288 -5.39 -7.82 25.98
N GLY A 289 -5.52 -6.48 25.99
CA GLY A 289 -6.79 -5.77 25.97
C GLY A 289 -7.40 -5.60 24.58
N GLY A 290 -6.66 -5.90 23.51
CA GLY A 290 -7.09 -5.65 22.13
C GLY A 290 -7.18 -4.17 21.75
N ASP A 291 -6.36 -3.31 22.36
CA ASP A 291 -6.33 -1.88 22.04
C ASP A 291 -5.54 -1.63 20.75
N VAL A 292 -6.24 -1.80 19.61
CA VAL A 292 -5.72 -1.63 18.25
C VAL A 292 -5.00 -0.29 18.08
N LYS A 293 -5.53 0.77 18.69
CA LYS A 293 -4.99 2.13 18.56
C LYS A 293 -3.62 2.26 19.21
N VAL A 294 -3.46 1.74 20.42
CA VAL A 294 -2.16 1.75 21.12
C VAL A 294 -1.16 0.84 20.43
N ILE A 295 -1.59 -0.36 20.00
CA ILE A 295 -0.72 -1.31 19.28
C ILE A 295 -0.21 -0.67 17.98
N ALA A 296 -1.10 -0.10 17.17
CA ALA A 296 -0.73 0.54 15.91
C ALA A 296 0.23 1.72 16.11
N GLY A 297 -0.05 2.60 17.08
CA GLY A 297 0.81 3.74 17.38
C GLY A 297 2.23 3.31 17.83
N LEU A 298 2.32 2.31 18.70
CA LEU A 298 3.62 1.79 19.16
C LEU A 298 4.36 1.01 18.08
N ALA A 299 3.66 0.24 17.24
CA ALA A 299 4.25 -0.44 16.09
C ALA A 299 4.89 0.58 15.14
N CYS A 300 4.15 1.63 14.78
CA CYS A 300 4.65 2.73 13.97
C CYS A 300 5.91 3.38 14.59
N LEU A 301 5.85 3.80 15.86
CA LEU A 301 7.00 4.42 16.53
C LEU A 301 8.24 3.50 16.56
N MET A 302 8.07 2.22 16.91
CA MET A 302 9.19 1.27 16.98
C MET A 302 9.77 0.96 15.61
N SER A 303 8.92 0.85 14.58
CA SER A 303 9.36 0.69 13.19
C SER A 303 10.16 1.90 12.71
N GLU A 304 9.76 3.13 13.06
CA GLU A 304 10.49 4.35 12.72
C GLU A 304 11.83 4.45 13.44
N ILE A 305 11.89 4.11 14.74
CA ILE A 305 13.16 4.06 15.50
C ILE A 305 14.15 3.11 14.81
N GLY A 306 13.70 1.93 14.44
CA GLY A 306 14.54 0.92 13.81
C GLY A 306 14.98 1.29 12.39
N GLN A 307 14.11 1.93 11.60
CA GLN A 307 14.43 2.40 10.25
C GLN A 307 15.40 3.59 10.24
N ALA A 308 15.27 4.50 11.22
CA ALA A 308 16.16 5.65 11.32
C ALA A 308 17.60 5.28 11.74
N ALA A 309 17.77 4.14 12.45
CA ALA A 309 19.09 3.69 12.91
C ALA A 309 19.23 2.15 12.84
N PRO A 310 19.30 1.55 11.64
CA PRO A 310 19.38 0.10 11.47
C PRO A 310 20.67 -0.49 12.04
N SER A 311 21.76 0.28 12.05
CA SER A 311 23.04 -0.12 12.67
C SER A 311 22.89 -0.48 14.15
N LEU A 312 22.11 0.30 14.91
CA LEU A 312 21.85 0.06 16.33
C LEU A 312 21.01 -1.20 16.57
N ILE A 313 20.12 -1.53 15.64
CA ILE A 313 19.32 -2.75 15.72
C ILE A 313 20.23 -3.96 15.52
N VAL A 314 21.10 -3.91 14.51
CA VAL A 314 22.03 -4.99 14.16
C VAL A 314 23.05 -5.30 15.27
N GLU A 315 23.38 -4.34 16.14
CA GLU A 315 24.18 -4.59 17.35
C GLU A 315 23.55 -5.60 18.32
N ALA A 316 22.24 -5.87 18.19
CA ALA A 316 21.51 -6.87 18.97
C ALA A 316 21.64 -6.71 20.49
N SER A 317 21.69 -5.45 20.94
CA SER A 317 21.59 -5.05 22.35
C SER A 317 20.30 -5.58 23.00
N ALA A 318 20.19 -5.49 24.32
CA ALA A 318 18.97 -5.92 25.02
C ALA A 318 17.75 -5.09 24.57
N GLU A 319 17.97 -3.82 24.30
CA GLU A 319 17.01 -2.84 23.82
C GLU A 319 16.58 -3.12 22.38
N ALA A 320 17.53 -3.42 21.49
CA ALA A 320 17.24 -3.83 20.10
C ALA A 320 16.42 -5.12 20.04
N ARG A 321 16.74 -6.10 20.90
CA ARG A 321 15.96 -7.33 21.03
C ARG A 321 14.56 -7.08 21.58
N ALA A 322 14.41 -6.14 22.51
CA ALA A 322 13.09 -5.75 23.00
C ALA A 322 12.24 -5.10 21.88
N LEU A 323 12.87 -4.31 21.00
CA LEU A 323 12.22 -3.70 19.84
C LEU A 323 11.76 -4.76 18.83
N THR A 324 12.63 -5.68 18.43
CA THR A 324 12.27 -6.70 17.44
C THR A 324 11.21 -7.67 17.98
N ASP A 325 11.28 -8.04 19.26
CA ASP A 325 10.26 -8.89 19.90
C ASP A 325 8.91 -8.17 20.05
N ALA A 326 8.92 -6.87 20.36
CA ALA A 326 7.72 -6.05 20.39
C ALA A 326 7.06 -5.96 19.01
N LEU A 327 7.83 -5.65 17.96
CA LEU A 327 7.31 -5.60 16.59
C LEU A 327 6.82 -6.97 16.10
N LEU A 328 7.50 -8.06 16.47
CA LEU A 328 7.04 -9.41 16.15
C LEU A 328 5.69 -9.72 16.82
N SER A 329 5.51 -9.27 18.06
CA SER A 329 4.23 -9.38 18.78
C SER A 329 3.12 -8.56 18.09
N CYS A 330 3.44 -7.39 17.53
CA CYS A 330 2.52 -6.59 16.72
C CYS A 330 2.14 -7.30 15.41
N VAL A 331 3.10 -7.92 14.71
CA VAL A 331 2.82 -8.71 13.50
C VAL A 331 1.91 -9.88 13.81
N ALA A 332 2.16 -10.60 14.89
CA ALA A 332 1.36 -11.75 15.30
C ALA A 332 -0.05 -11.39 15.79
N PHE A 333 -0.33 -10.10 16.07
CA PHE A 333 -1.62 -9.67 16.57
C PHE A 333 -2.73 -9.84 15.51
N PRO A 334 -3.85 -10.51 15.85
CA PRO A 334 -4.93 -10.74 14.92
C PRO A 334 -5.80 -9.48 14.73
N CYS A 335 -5.42 -8.61 13.79
CA CYS A 335 -6.22 -7.47 13.35
C CYS A 335 -7.08 -7.84 12.12
N GLU A 336 -8.30 -7.31 11.98
CA GLU A 336 -9.18 -7.65 10.85
C GLU A 336 -8.64 -7.12 9.50
N ASP A 337 -8.04 -5.93 9.50
CA ASP A 337 -7.65 -5.22 8.27
C ASP A 337 -6.18 -5.39 7.88
N TRP A 338 -5.41 -6.21 8.62
CA TRP A 338 -3.95 -6.38 8.45
C TRP A 338 -3.08 -5.12 8.62
N ASP A 339 -3.67 -3.93 8.79
CA ASP A 339 -3.01 -2.63 8.93
C ASP A 339 -1.79 -2.62 9.87
N ILE A 340 -1.92 -3.23 11.05
CA ILE A 340 -0.81 -3.26 12.02
C ILE A 340 0.36 -4.07 11.46
N ALA A 341 0.11 -5.25 10.93
CA ALA A 341 1.16 -6.10 10.36
C ALA A 341 1.79 -5.42 9.14
N ASP A 342 0.96 -4.87 8.26
CA ASP A 342 1.37 -4.17 7.04
C ASP A 342 2.28 -2.97 7.33
N SER A 343 1.93 -2.15 8.32
CA SER A 343 2.72 -0.98 8.74
C SER A 343 4.15 -1.32 9.20
N THR A 344 4.41 -2.56 9.61
CA THR A 344 5.74 -3.00 10.06
C THR A 344 6.61 -3.56 8.93
N LEU A 345 6.04 -3.88 7.77
CA LEU A 345 6.75 -4.58 6.70
C LEU A 345 7.93 -3.77 6.15
N GLN A 346 7.80 -2.44 6.07
CA GLN A 346 8.87 -1.56 5.61
C GLN A 346 10.10 -1.63 6.53
N PHE A 347 9.89 -1.69 7.85
CA PHE A 347 10.97 -1.89 8.81
C PHE A 347 11.67 -3.23 8.60
N TRP A 348 10.92 -4.33 8.48
CA TRP A 348 11.50 -5.67 8.31
C TRP A 348 12.28 -5.79 7.00
N SER A 349 11.76 -5.22 5.91
CA SER A 349 12.41 -5.21 4.59
C SER A 349 13.70 -4.38 4.63
N SER A 350 13.64 -3.20 5.25
CA SER A 350 14.81 -2.31 5.41
C SER A 350 15.90 -2.95 6.27
N LEU A 351 15.51 -3.62 7.37
CA LEU A 351 16.45 -4.36 8.22
C LEU A 351 17.06 -5.55 7.49
N ALA A 352 16.25 -6.31 6.75
CA ALA A 352 16.74 -7.47 6.00
C ALA A 352 17.72 -7.05 4.90
N SER A 353 17.37 -6.03 4.12
CA SER A 353 18.24 -5.41 3.12
C SER A 353 19.54 -4.89 3.72
N TYR A 354 19.49 -4.26 4.90
CA TYR A 354 20.69 -3.78 5.60
C TYR A 354 21.62 -4.92 6.03
N ILE A 355 21.08 -6.03 6.55
CA ILE A 355 21.87 -7.21 6.94
C ILE A 355 22.47 -7.92 5.71
N LEU A 356 21.69 -8.02 4.63
CA LEU A 356 22.14 -8.63 3.37
C LEU A 356 23.18 -7.76 2.63
N GLY A 357 23.17 -6.45 2.88
CA GLY A 357 24.05 -5.47 2.26
C GLY A 357 25.56 -5.77 2.38
N PRO A 358 26.38 -5.19 1.48
CA PRO A 358 27.82 -5.41 1.43
C PRO A 358 28.60 -4.66 2.53
N ASP A 359 27.99 -3.67 3.19
CA ASP A 359 28.64 -2.73 4.11
C ASP A 359 28.86 -3.27 5.54
N VAL A 360 28.43 -4.50 5.83
CA VAL A 360 28.71 -5.17 7.11
C VAL A 360 30.01 -5.96 7.00
N ASP A 361 31.06 -5.56 7.73
CA ASP A 361 32.35 -6.27 7.81
C ASP A 361 32.16 -7.80 7.89
N GLY A 362 32.78 -8.55 6.98
CA GLY A 362 32.47 -9.96 6.73
C GLY A 362 32.59 -10.92 7.93
N THR A 363 33.32 -10.56 8.98
CA THR A 363 33.42 -11.32 10.24
C THR A 363 32.25 -11.03 11.20
N ASN A 364 31.73 -9.80 11.21
CA ASN A 364 30.54 -9.43 11.97
C ASN A 364 29.26 -9.90 11.28
N LYS A 365 29.26 -9.96 9.93
CA LYS A 365 28.11 -10.39 9.13
C LYS A 365 27.58 -11.77 9.51
N LYS A 366 28.44 -12.80 9.62
CA LYS A 366 28.01 -14.16 10.01
C LYS A 366 27.46 -14.24 11.44
N ASN A 367 28.00 -13.45 12.36
CA ASN A 367 27.52 -13.41 13.74
C ASN A 367 26.14 -12.74 13.80
N VAL A 368 25.96 -11.63 13.06
CA VAL A 368 24.68 -10.93 12.92
C VAL A 368 23.63 -11.83 12.27
N GLU A 369 23.95 -12.46 11.15
CA GLU A 369 23.06 -13.42 10.46
C GLU A 369 22.62 -14.54 11.41
N GLY A 370 23.55 -15.10 12.19
CA GLY A 370 23.23 -16.14 13.18
C GLY A 370 22.33 -15.66 14.33
N MET A 371 22.48 -14.40 14.77
CA MET A 371 21.64 -13.82 15.83
C MET A 371 20.23 -13.50 15.35
N PHE A 372 20.10 -12.95 14.13
CA PHE A 372 18.83 -12.58 13.54
C PHE A 372 18.10 -13.75 12.88
N PHE A 373 18.77 -14.89 12.70
CA PHE A 373 18.16 -16.11 12.19
C PHE A 373 16.89 -16.49 12.95
N SER A 374 16.91 -16.48 14.29
CA SER A 374 15.74 -16.82 15.11
C SER A 374 14.62 -15.78 14.98
N VAL A 375 14.97 -14.51 14.86
CA VAL A 375 14.02 -13.39 14.69
C VAL A 375 13.30 -13.50 13.36
N PHE A 376 14.03 -13.64 12.24
CA PHE A 376 13.42 -13.79 10.92
C PHE A 376 12.70 -15.11 10.73
N SER A 377 13.15 -16.17 11.42
CA SER A 377 12.44 -17.45 11.45
C SER A 377 11.08 -17.34 12.15
N ALA A 378 11.01 -16.62 13.27
CA ALA A 378 9.75 -16.36 13.97
C ALA A 378 8.87 -15.36 13.21
N LEU A 379 9.48 -14.36 12.56
CA LEU A 379 8.78 -13.43 11.67
C LEU A 379 8.09 -14.17 10.52
N LEU A 380 8.80 -15.10 9.87
CA LEU A 380 8.21 -15.94 8.82
C LEU A 380 6.95 -16.64 9.33
N ASP A 381 7.01 -17.28 10.51
CA ASP A 381 5.85 -17.97 11.08
C ASP A 381 4.66 -17.00 11.32
N ALA A 382 4.94 -15.81 11.86
CA ALA A 382 3.92 -14.79 12.11
C ALA A 382 3.30 -14.26 10.81
N LEU A 383 4.11 -13.93 9.81
CA LEU A 383 3.64 -13.44 8.50
C LEU A 383 2.80 -14.49 7.78
N LEU A 384 3.25 -15.74 7.75
CA LEU A 384 2.49 -16.83 7.14
C LEU A 384 1.17 -17.06 7.87
N LEU A 385 1.15 -17.00 9.20
CA LEU A 385 -0.09 -17.12 9.97
C LEU A 385 -1.09 -16.01 9.61
N ARG A 386 -0.62 -14.77 9.50
CA ARG A 386 -1.47 -13.61 9.18
C ARG A 386 -1.94 -13.58 7.73
N ALA A 387 -1.15 -14.13 6.81
CA ALA A 387 -1.48 -14.19 5.40
C ALA A 387 -2.37 -15.38 5.02
N GLN A 388 -2.80 -16.23 5.97
CA GLN A 388 -3.71 -17.34 5.69
C GLN A 388 -5.07 -16.85 5.22
N LEU A 389 -5.65 -17.59 4.27
CA LEU A 389 -7.02 -17.40 3.83
C LEU A 389 -7.98 -18.10 4.79
N ASP A 390 -9.08 -17.43 5.14
CA ASP A 390 -10.14 -18.06 5.89
C ASP A 390 -11.10 -18.85 4.95
N GLU A 391 -11.70 -19.91 5.49
CA GLU A 391 -12.68 -20.73 4.76
C GLU A 391 -14.00 -19.97 4.56
N SER A 392 -14.30 -19.01 5.44
CA SER A 392 -15.49 -18.16 5.38
C SER A 392 -15.48 -17.17 4.21
N THR A 393 -14.33 -16.93 3.59
CA THR A 393 -14.15 -16.08 2.41
C THR A 393 -14.78 -16.70 1.14
N PHE A 394 -15.21 -17.96 1.22
CA PHE A 394 -15.90 -18.62 0.12
C PHE A 394 -17.42 -18.55 0.32
N SER A 395 -18.12 -17.78 -0.51
CA SER A 395 -19.58 -17.85 -0.61
C SER A 395 -19.96 -18.87 -1.69
N ASP A 396 -20.64 -19.94 -1.30
CA ASP A 396 -21.15 -20.97 -2.23
C ASP A 396 -22.13 -20.37 -3.27
N GLU A 397 -22.71 -19.20 -3.00
CA GLU A 397 -23.77 -18.58 -3.79
C GLU A 397 -23.28 -17.86 -5.06
N SER A 398 -22.07 -17.30 -5.07
CA SER A 398 -21.62 -16.45 -6.19
C SER A 398 -20.74 -17.15 -7.22
N ARG A 399 -20.10 -18.29 -6.88
CA ARG A 399 -18.98 -18.89 -7.65
C ARG A 399 -17.84 -17.89 -7.97
N THR A 400 -17.85 -16.70 -7.38
CA THR A 400 -16.80 -15.70 -7.48
C THR A 400 -16.06 -15.67 -6.16
N PHE A 401 -14.73 -15.78 -6.24
CA PHE A 401 -13.86 -15.69 -5.09
C PHE A 401 -13.36 -14.26 -4.98
N ASP A 402 -13.94 -13.50 -4.05
CA ASP A 402 -13.49 -12.15 -3.75
C ASP A 402 -12.65 -12.24 -2.46
N LEU A 403 -11.32 -12.26 -2.61
CA LEU A 403 -10.44 -12.07 -1.46
C LEU A 403 -10.70 -10.68 -0.87
N PRO A 404 -10.59 -10.50 0.45
CA PRO A 404 -10.55 -9.16 1.04
C PRO A 404 -9.40 -8.37 0.41
N ASP A 405 -9.71 -7.17 -0.10
CA ASP A 405 -8.71 -6.30 -0.75
C ASP A 405 -7.49 -6.06 0.15
N GLY A 406 -7.71 -5.94 1.46
CA GLY A 406 -6.63 -5.80 2.46
C GLY A 406 -5.68 -7.00 2.49
N LEU A 407 -6.18 -8.23 2.40
CA LEU A 407 -5.34 -9.43 2.36
C LEU A 407 -4.57 -9.55 1.04
N VAL A 408 -5.19 -9.14 -0.07
CA VAL A 408 -4.51 -9.09 -1.38
C VAL A 408 -3.34 -8.12 -1.31
N GLN A 409 -3.59 -6.90 -0.82
CA GLN A 409 -2.54 -5.90 -0.67
C GLN A 409 -1.43 -6.37 0.28
N PHE A 410 -1.78 -6.95 1.42
CA PHE A 410 -0.82 -7.50 2.37
C PHE A 410 0.04 -8.58 1.71
N ARG A 411 -0.55 -9.58 1.03
CA ARG A 411 0.20 -10.63 0.32
C ARG A 411 1.13 -10.07 -0.76
N MET A 412 0.73 -9.02 -1.47
CA MET A 412 1.60 -8.34 -2.45
C MET A 412 2.80 -7.68 -1.77
N ASN A 413 2.58 -6.99 -0.65
CA ASN A 413 3.63 -6.35 0.13
C ASN A 413 4.61 -7.37 0.77
N LEU A 414 4.20 -8.63 0.95
CA LEU A 414 5.07 -9.70 1.47
C LEU A 414 6.08 -10.24 0.45
N VAL A 415 5.85 -10.07 -0.85
CA VAL A 415 6.61 -10.79 -1.91
C VAL A 415 8.11 -10.53 -1.79
N GLU A 416 8.53 -9.26 -1.75
CA GLU A 416 9.94 -8.89 -1.65
C GLU A 416 10.54 -9.29 -0.29
N LEU A 417 9.79 -9.09 0.80
CA LEU A 417 10.26 -9.45 2.13
C LEU A 417 10.47 -10.97 2.28
N LEU A 418 9.62 -11.81 1.70
CA LEU A 418 9.79 -13.27 1.73
C LEU A 418 11.06 -13.72 0.99
N VAL A 419 11.41 -13.03 -0.10
CA VAL A 419 12.68 -13.23 -0.81
C VAL A 419 13.86 -12.90 0.09
N ASP A 420 13.85 -11.75 0.75
CA ASP A 420 14.91 -11.35 1.67
C ASP A 420 15.05 -12.30 2.88
N ILE A 421 13.91 -12.72 3.46
CA ILE A 421 13.88 -13.72 4.54
C ILE A 421 14.48 -15.04 4.06
N CYS A 422 14.17 -15.50 2.85
CA CYS A 422 14.73 -16.72 2.30
C CYS A 422 16.26 -16.65 2.13
N GLN A 423 16.79 -15.49 1.73
CA GLN A 423 18.23 -15.27 1.64
C GLN A 423 18.89 -15.30 3.03
N LEU A 424 18.29 -14.64 4.03
CA LEU A 424 18.80 -14.60 5.41
C LEU A 424 18.78 -15.98 6.09
N LEU A 425 17.67 -16.71 5.99
CA LEU A 425 17.53 -18.04 6.58
C LEU A 425 18.30 -19.13 5.81
N GLN A 426 18.83 -18.80 4.64
CA GLN A 426 19.35 -19.71 3.63
C GLN A 426 18.23 -20.55 2.96
N PRO A 427 18.26 -20.73 1.63
CA PRO A 427 17.22 -21.44 0.88
C PRO A 427 16.90 -22.85 1.42
N ALA A 428 17.91 -23.64 1.81
CA ALA A 428 17.68 -24.98 2.36
C ALA A 428 16.91 -24.97 3.67
N THR A 429 17.28 -24.09 4.60
CA THR A 429 16.60 -24.02 5.90
C THR A 429 15.20 -23.45 5.75
N PHE A 430 15.01 -22.47 4.85
CA PHE A 430 13.71 -21.90 4.53
C PHE A 430 12.76 -22.98 3.98
N VAL A 431 13.19 -23.71 2.94
CA VAL A 431 12.41 -24.80 2.32
C VAL A 431 12.13 -25.91 3.33
N GLN A 432 13.14 -26.33 4.11
CA GLN A 432 12.94 -27.33 5.17
C GLN A 432 11.90 -26.88 6.19
N LYS A 433 11.92 -25.63 6.62
CA LYS A 433 10.96 -25.07 7.58
C LYS A 433 9.53 -25.06 7.04
N LEU A 434 9.34 -24.76 5.75
CA LEU A 434 8.00 -24.83 5.13
C LEU A 434 7.47 -26.28 5.12
N PHE A 435 8.33 -27.25 4.84
CA PHE A 435 7.94 -28.66 4.66
C PHE A 435 8.10 -29.56 5.90
N PHE A 436 8.55 -29.05 7.05
CA PHE A 436 8.85 -29.86 8.25
C PHE A 436 7.61 -30.40 9.00
N SER A 437 6.41 -30.16 8.49
CA SER A 437 5.17 -30.64 9.09
C SER A 437 4.83 -32.01 8.51
N GLY A 438 4.79 -33.04 9.36
CA GLY A 438 4.39 -34.40 9.02
C GLY A 438 2.90 -34.53 8.63
N TRP A 439 2.46 -33.75 7.65
CA TRP A 439 1.08 -33.68 7.13
C TRP A 439 0.54 -35.05 6.73
N PHE A 440 1.43 -35.96 6.36
CA PHE A 440 1.09 -37.31 5.94
C PHE A 440 1.32 -38.38 7.02
N SER A 441 1.49 -37.98 8.28
CA SER A 441 1.47 -38.91 9.42
C SER A 441 0.04 -39.42 9.65
N THR A 442 -0.10 -40.72 9.95
CA THR A 442 -1.29 -41.54 9.69
C THR A 442 -2.57 -41.25 10.50
N ASN A 443 -2.76 -40.09 11.13
CA ASN A 443 -3.96 -39.84 11.97
C ASN A 443 -4.44 -38.38 12.07
N VAL A 444 -3.92 -37.43 11.27
CA VAL A 444 -4.31 -36.01 11.37
C VAL A 444 -4.82 -35.50 10.01
N ALA A 445 -5.92 -34.73 10.02
CA ALA A 445 -6.43 -34.08 8.81
C ALA A 445 -5.43 -33.04 8.29
N ILE A 446 -5.28 -32.96 6.97
CA ILE A 446 -4.33 -32.03 6.33
C ILE A 446 -4.78 -30.58 6.59
N PRO A 447 -3.93 -29.70 7.15
CA PRO A 447 -4.27 -28.31 7.41
C PRO A 447 -4.17 -27.49 6.10
N TRP A 448 -5.19 -27.57 5.25
CA TRP A 448 -5.14 -26.99 3.89
C TRP A 448 -4.84 -25.48 3.86
N LYS A 449 -5.29 -24.70 4.86
CA LYS A 449 -4.97 -23.27 4.99
C LYS A 449 -3.47 -23.01 5.14
N GLU A 450 -2.83 -23.82 5.99
CA GLU A 450 -1.39 -23.76 6.23
C GLU A 450 -0.61 -24.24 4.99
N VAL A 451 -1.11 -25.29 4.32
CA VAL A 451 -0.53 -25.80 3.07
C VAL A 451 -0.54 -24.72 1.99
N GLU A 452 -1.68 -24.04 1.79
CA GLU A 452 -1.82 -23.00 0.76
C GLU A 452 -0.82 -21.85 0.95
N ILE A 453 -0.72 -21.29 2.16
CA ILE A 453 0.16 -20.14 2.39
C ILE A 453 1.64 -20.53 2.30
N LYS A 454 2.00 -21.75 2.69
CA LYS A 454 3.37 -22.27 2.55
C LYS A 454 3.73 -22.50 1.08
N LEU A 455 2.78 -22.97 0.26
CA LEU A 455 2.98 -23.07 -1.19
C LEU A 455 3.09 -21.69 -1.85
N PHE A 456 2.29 -20.71 -1.41
CA PHE A 456 2.43 -19.31 -1.84
C PHE A 456 3.84 -18.78 -1.54
N ALA A 457 4.32 -18.94 -0.30
CA ALA A 457 5.65 -18.48 0.09
C ALA A 457 6.76 -19.19 -0.69
N LEU A 458 6.61 -20.50 -0.91
CA LEU A 458 7.54 -21.27 -1.73
C LEU A 458 7.58 -20.80 -3.19
N ASN A 459 6.42 -20.52 -3.78
CA ASN A 459 6.34 -20.00 -5.14
C ASN A 459 7.06 -18.63 -5.27
N VAL A 460 6.84 -17.74 -4.30
CA VAL A 460 7.47 -16.41 -4.26
C VAL A 460 9.00 -16.51 -4.26
N VAL A 461 9.59 -17.45 -3.53
CA VAL A 461 11.05 -17.56 -3.39
C VAL A 461 11.72 -18.45 -4.44
N SER A 462 10.97 -18.87 -5.47
CA SER A 462 11.41 -19.87 -6.45
C SER A 462 12.73 -19.51 -7.13
N ASP A 463 12.91 -18.28 -7.61
CA ASP A 463 14.14 -17.84 -8.27
C ASP A 463 15.36 -17.92 -7.35
N VAL A 464 15.22 -17.54 -6.07
CA VAL A 464 16.30 -17.60 -5.08
C VAL A 464 16.70 -19.05 -4.79
N VAL A 465 15.71 -19.92 -4.64
CA VAL A 465 15.93 -21.35 -4.36
C VAL A 465 16.61 -22.04 -5.54
N LEU A 466 16.19 -21.75 -6.78
CA LEU A 466 16.74 -22.36 -7.99
C LEU A 466 18.19 -21.94 -8.29
N GLN A 467 18.58 -20.71 -7.96
CA GLN A 467 19.96 -20.24 -8.15
C GLN A 467 20.97 -20.92 -7.21
N GLY A 468 20.51 -21.46 -6.07
CA GLY A 468 21.37 -22.00 -5.02
C GLY A 468 22.09 -23.33 -5.35
N GLY A 469 21.75 -24.00 -6.45
CA GLY A 469 22.41 -25.24 -6.91
C GLY A 469 22.30 -26.44 -5.95
N GLN A 470 21.53 -26.31 -4.87
CA GLN A 470 21.30 -27.37 -3.90
C GLN A 470 20.12 -28.25 -4.34
N THR A 471 20.16 -29.53 -3.96
CA THR A 471 19.05 -30.45 -4.17
C THR A 471 18.10 -30.36 -2.99
N PHE A 472 16.82 -30.09 -3.27
CA PHE A 472 15.77 -30.01 -2.25
C PHE A 472 14.83 -31.20 -2.42
N ASP A 473 14.33 -31.71 -1.29
CA ASP A 473 13.34 -32.78 -1.31
C ASP A 473 11.94 -32.21 -1.55
N PHE A 474 11.45 -32.34 -2.77
CA PHE A 474 10.08 -31.96 -3.16
C PHE A 474 9.07 -33.12 -3.03
N SER A 475 9.40 -34.20 -2.32
CA SER A 475 8.52 -35.35 -2.12
C SER A 475 7.15 -34.98 -1.54
N VAL A 476 7.09 -34.00 -0.64
CA VAL A 476 5.84 -33.49 -0.05
C VAL A 476 4.92 -32.89 -1.11
N VAL A 477 5.45 -32.13 -2.07
CA VAL A 477 4.67 -31.56 -3.18
C VAL A 477 4.13 -32.67 -4.07
N MET A 478 4.94 -33.68 -4.38
CA MET A 478 4.48 -34.84 -5.17
C MET A 478 3.45 -35.70 -4.44
N GLN A 479 3.53 -35.79 -3.10
CA GLN A 479 2.51 -36.42 -2.28
C GLN A 479 1.19 -35.64 -2.33
N LEU A 480 1.24 -34.30 -2.26
CA LEU A 480 0.06 -33.45 -2.45
C LEU A 480 -0.57 -33.66 -3.84
N VAL A 481 0.24 -33.69 -4.90
CA VAL A 481 -0.22 -33.99 -6.27
C VAL A 481 -0.90 -35.37 -6.34
N THR A 482 -0.33 -36.38 -5.68
CA THR A 482 -0.91 -37.73 -5.66
C THR A 482 -2.26 -37.77 -4.93
N VAL A 483 -2.38 -37.06 -3.80
CA VAL A 483 -3.65 -36.96 -3.06
C VAL A 483 -4.68 -36.21 -3.91
N LEU A 484 -4.33 -35.04 -4.45
CA LEU A 484 -5.24 -34.17 -5.20
C LEU A 484 -5.64 -34.75 -6.57
N SER A 485 -4.80 -35.57 -7.21
CA SER A 485 -5.14 -36.27 -8.46
C SER A 485 -6.09 -37.46 -8.25
N SER A 486 -6.19 -37.98 -7.02
CA SER A 486 -7.10 -39.09 -6.71
C SER A 486 -8.55 -38.64 -6.45
N TRP A 487 -8.79 -37.33 -6.33
CA TRP A 487 -10.09 -36.78 -5.99
C TRP A 487 -11.02 -36.70 -7.22
N PRO A 488 -12.31 -37.04 -7.06
CA PRO A 488 -13.32 -36.78 -8.08
C PRO A 488 -13.39 -35.29 -8.42
N SER A 489 -13.64 -34.96 -9.69
CA SER A 489 -13.78 -33.57 -10.16
C SER A 489 -14.92 -32.80 -9.47
N ASP A 490 -15.90 -33.51 -8.90
CA ASP A 490 -17.05 -32.90 -8.21
C ASP A 490 -16.72 -32.37 -6.80
N ASP A 491 -15.60 -32.82 -6.23
CA ASP A 491 -15.08 -32.44 -4.91
C ASP A 491 -14.13 -31.22 -4.97
N LEU A 492 -13.78 -30.78 -6.19
CA LEU A 492 -12.90 -29.63 -6.44
C LEU A 492 -13.73 -28.35 -6.44
N LYS A 493 -14.12 -27.92 -5.23
CA LYS A 493 -14.91 -26.70 -5.00
C LYS A 493 -14.33 -25.90 -3.85
N GLY A 494 -14.66 -24.62 -3.81
CA GLY A 494 -14.32 -23.79 -2.67
C GLY A 494 -12.82 -23.50 -2.56
N PHE A 495 -12.37 -23.48 -1.31
CA PHE A 495 -10.97 -23.28 -0.95
C PHE A 495 -10.00 -24.24 -1.65
N MET A 496 -10.45 -25.45 -2.01
CA MET A 496 -9.60 -26.44 -2.67
C MET A 496 -9.13 -26.01 -4.06
N CYS A 497 -9.89 -25.17 -4.78
CA CYS A 497 -9.44 -24.61 -6.08
C CYS A 497 -8.20 -23.72 -5.90
N ILE A 498 -8.11 -23.01 -4.76
CA ILE A 498 -6.98 -22.13 -4.43
C ILE A 498 -5.76 -22.96 -4.08
N VAL A 499 -5.94 -24.01 -3.26
CA VAL A 499 -4.87 -24.97 -2.99
C VAL A 499 -4.36 -25.57 -4.30
N TYR A 500 -5.27 -25.93 -5.21
CA TYR A 500 -4.93 -26.46 -6.53
C TYR A 500 -4.08 -25.48 -7.34
N ARG A 501 -4.48 -24.20 -7.37
CA ARG A 501 -3.73 -23.12 -7.99
C ARG A 501 -2.33 -22.99 -7.38
N SER A 502 -2.22 -22.90 -6.06
CA SER A 502 -0.92 -22.75 -5.37
C SER A 502 0.01 -23.95 -5.56
N VAL A 503 -0.53 -25.18 -5.61
CA VAL A 503 0.26 -26.37 -5.98
C VAL A 503 0.74 -26.27 -7.43
N ALA A 504 -0.11 -25.85 -8.36
CA ALA A 504 0.26 -25.69 -9.76
C ALA A 504 1.32 -24.59 -9.97
N ASP A 505 1.20 -23.45 -9.27
CA ASP A 505 2.20 -22.39 -9.32
C ASP A 505 3.58 -22.89 -8.89
N VAL A 506 3.65 -23.63 -7.77
CA VAL A 506 4.89 -24.28 -7.31
C VAL A 506 5.40 -25.27 -8.35
N ILE A 507 4.54 -26.13 -8.91
CA ILE A 507 4.95 -27.08 -9.95
C ILE A 507 5.56 -26.35 -11.15
N GLY A 508 4.92 -25.28 -11.63
CA GLY A 508 5.42 -24.50 -12.75
C GLY A 508 6.76 -23.85 -12.45
N SER A 509 6.87 -23.19 -11.29
CA SER A 509 8.10 -22.50 -10.87
C SER A 509 9.27 -23.44 -10.62
N TYR A 510 9.03 -24.66 -10.13
CA TYR A 510 10.06 -25.67 -9.86
C TYR A 510 10.14 -26.79 -10.91
N SER A 511 9.54 -26.59 -12.08
CA SER A 511 9.45 -27.56 -13.20
C SER A 511 10.79 -28.24 -13.51
N LYS A 512 11.89 -27.49 -13.63
CA LYS A 512 13.24 -28.04 -13.82
C LYS A 512 13.64 -29.09 -12.79
N LEU A 513 13.40 -28.83 -11.51
CA LEU A 513 13.76 -29.76 -10.44
C LEU A 513 12.81 -30.97 -10.44
N ILE A 514 11.50 -30.72 -10.61
CA ILE A 514 10.49 -31.77 -10.63
C ILE A 514 10.74 -32.74 -11.78
N SER A 515 11.00 -32.25 -12.99
CA SER A 515 11.31 -33.06 -14.18
C SER A 515 12.52 -33.99 -14.00
N THR A 516 13.47 -33.64 -13.12
CA THR A 516 14.62 -34.48 -12.80
C THR A 516 14.34 -35.54 -11.74
N LEU A 517 13.38 -35.30 -10.85
CA LEU A 517 13.02 -36.20 -9.75
C LEU A 517 11.89 -37.17 -10.12
N GLU A 518 11.12 -36.85 -11.16
CA GLU A 518 9.91 -37.56 -11.50
C GLU A 518 10.19 -38.90 -12.22
N THR A 519 9.67 -39.98 -11.64
CA THR A 519 9.73 -41.33 -12.21
C THR A 519 8.43 -41.74 -12.91
N ASN A 520 7.33 -41.00 -12.68
CA ASN A 520 6.02 -41.25 -13.26
C ASN A 520 5.23 -39.94 -13.40
N ALA A 521 5.10 -39.45 -14.63
CA ALA A 521 4.41 -38.19 -14.95
C ALA A 521 2.87 -38.25 -14.85
N ARG A 522 2.28 -39.45 -14.75
CA ARG A 522 0.83 -39.61 -14.87
C ARG A 522 0.02 -38.89 -13.78
N PRO A 523 0.35 -39.00 -12.48
CA PRO A 523 -0.40 -38.28 -11.44
C PRO A 523 -0.33 -36.76 -11.61
N LEU A 524 0.82 -36.24 -12.04
CA LEU A 524 1.05 -34.83 -12.31
C LEU A 524 0.20 -34.32 -13.48
N LEU A 525 0.18 -35.07 -14.59
CA LEU A 525 -0.64 -34.73 -15.75
C LEU A 525 -2.14 -34.81 -15.46
N LEU A 526 -2.58 -35.81 -14.69
CA LEU A 526 -3.98 -35.91 -14.27
C LEU A 526 -4.39 -34.76 -13.33
N PHE A 527 -3.50 -34.39 -12.41
CA PHE A 527 -3.68 -33.22 -11.56
C PHE A 527 -3.87 -31.95 -12.43
N LEU A 528 -2.90 -31.63 -13.29
CA LEU A 528 -2.96 -30.42 -14.12
C LEU A 528 -4.20 -30.40 -15.03
N ALA A 529 -4.58 -31.54 -15.59
CA ALA A 529 -5.76 -31.64 -16.45
C ALA A 529 -7.08 -31.38 -15.70
N ALA A 530 -7.18 -31.83 -14.44
CA ALA A 530 -8.31 -31.53 -13.58
C ALA A 530 -8.34 -30.04 -13.17
N GLY A 531 -7.18 -29.42 -12.96
CA GLY A 531 -7.09 -27.98 -12.64
C GLY A 531 -7.35 -27.04 -13.82
N ILE A 532 -6.87 -27.37 -15.03
CA ILE A 532 -7.18 -26.65 -16.27
C ILE A 532 -8.70 -26.57 -16.51
N SER A 533 -9.41 -27.59 -16.04
CA SER A 533 -10.85 -27.68 -16.14
C SER A 533 -11.64 -26.72 -15.24
N GLU A 534 -10.98 -26.03 -14.31
CA GLU A 534 -11.59 -25.16 -13.29
C GLU A 534 -11.12 -23.70 -13.47
N PRO A 535 -12.02 -22.71 -13.58
CA PRO A 535 -11.65 -21.32 -13.91
C PRO A 535 -10.63 -20.68 -12.96
N LEU A 536 -10.69 -20.99 -11.67
CA LEU A 536 -9.83 -20.38 -10.64
C LEU A 536 -8.38 -20.87 -10.67
N SER A 537 -8.13 -22.09 -11.15
CA SER A 537 -6.80 -22.70 -11.21
C SER A 537 -6.30 -22.90 -12.65
N SER A 538 -7.16 -22.67 -13.65
CA SER A 538 -6.87 -22.86 -15.08
C SER A 538 -5.55 -22.25 -15.51
N ASN A 539 -5.35 -20.96 -15.25
CA ASN A 539 -4.14 -20.23 -15.65
C ASN A 539 -2.86 -20.83 -15.07
N ALA A 540 -2.84 -21.06 -13.75
CA ALA A 540 -1.69 -21.65 -13.07
C ALA A 540 -1.38 -23.07 -13.58
N CYS A 541 -2.41 -23.90 -13.76
CA CYS A 541 -2.24 -25.26 -14.28
C CYS A 541 -1.79 -25.29 -15.74
N ALA A 542 -2.31 -24.40 -16.59
CA ALA A 542 -1.90 -24.27 -17.98
C ALA A 542 -0.42 -23.83 -18.10
N SER A 543 -0.03 -22.79 -17.35
CA SER A 543 1.35 -22.31 -17.29
C SER A 543 2.31 -23.38 -16.75
N ALA A 544 1.91 -24.10 -15.69
CA ALA A 544 2.67 -25.21 -15.13
C ALA A 544 2.85 -26.36 -16.14
N LEU A 545 1.78 -26.72 -16.87
CA LEU A 545 1.84 -27.72 -17.93
C LEU A 545 2.84 -27.32 -19.02
N ARG A 546 2.81 -26.05 -19.48
CA ARG A 546 3.79 -25.55 -20.46
C ARG A 546 5.20 -25.67 -19.92
N LYS A 547 5.50 -25.12 -18.74
CA LYS A 547 6.86 -25.14 -18.17
C LYS A 547 7.41 -26.55 -17.98
N LEU A 548 6.57 -27.49 -17.50
CA LEU A 548 6.95 -28.89 -17.40
C LEU A 548 7.26 -29.54 -18.75
N CYS A 549 6.51 -29.17 -19.80
CA CYS A 549 6.74 -29.66 -21.16
C CYS A 549 8.01 -29.05 -21.78
N GLU A 550 8.35 -27.80 -21.44
CA GLU A 550 9.61 -27.15 -21.84
C GLU A 550 10.83 -27.81 -21.20
N ASP A 551 10.74 -28.11 -19.91
CA ASP A 551 11.80 -28.76 -19.13
C ASP A 551 11.71 -30.31 -19.15
N ALA A 552 10.90 -30.87 -20.07
CA ALA A 552 10.48 -32.26 -20.04
C ALA A 552 11.61 -33.29 -20.20
N SER A 553 11.59 -34.29 -19.32
CA SER A 553 12.44 -35.48 -19.38
C SER A 553 11.85 -36.57 -20.30
N ALA A 554 12.63 -37.60 -20.61
CA ALA A 554 12.20 -38.73 -21.44
C ALA A 554 10.87 -39.40 -20.98
N VAL A 555 10.54 -39.27 -19.69
CA VAL A 555 9.36 -39.84 -19.02
C VAL A 555 8.05 -39.16 -19.47
N MET A 556 8.11 -37.87 -19.81
CA MET A 556 6.92 -37.12 -20.27
C MET A 556 6.44 -37.58 -21.66
N TYR A 557 7.33 -38.14 -22.48
CA TYR A 557 7.04 -38.61 -23.84
C TYR A 557 6.59 -40.07 -23.92
N GLU A 558 6.39 -40.74 -22.78
CA GLU A 558 5.90 -42.12 -22.79
C GLU A 558 4.52 -42.20 -23.49
N PRO A 559 4.29 -43.22 -24.33
CA PRO A 559 3.03 -43.35 -25.07
C PRO A 559 1.78 -43.34 -24.19
N SER A 560 1.90 -43.83 -22.95
CA SER A 560 0.85 -43.84 -21.92
C SER A 560 0.40 -42.44 -21.48
N ASN A 561 1.28 -41.43 -21.60
CA ASN A 561 1.01 -40.05 -21.22
C ASN A 561 0.41 -39.24 -22.38
N LEU A 562 0.69 -39.64 -23.64
CA LEU A 562 0.16 -38.98 -24.84
C LEU A 562 -1.38 -39.00 -24.90
N ASP A 563 -2.01 -40.05 -24.39
CA ASP A 563 -3.47 -40.14 -24.30
C ASP A 563 -4.05 -39.05 -23.38
N ILE A 564 -3.34 -38.67 -22.32
CA ILE A 564 -3.75 -37.61 -21.38
C ILE A 564 -3.64 -36.24 -22.05
N PHE A 565 -2.55 -35.98 -22.79
CA PHE A 565 -2.41 -34.74 -23.55
C PHE A 565 -3.51 -34.56 -24.61
N MET A 566 -3.89 -35.64 -25.30
CA MET A 566 -5.02 -35.58 -26.23
C MET A 566 -6.35 -35.35 -25.53
N TRP A 567 -6.56 -35.94 -24.36
CA TRP A 567 -7.75 -35.70 -23.56
C TRP A 567 -7.84 -34.23 -23.10
N ILE A 568 -6.74 -33.63 -22.65
CA ILE A 568 -6.66 -32.20 -22.33
C ILE A 568 -7.01 -31.36 -23.57
N GLY A 569 -6.41 -31.69 -24.73
CA GLY A 569 -6.65 -30.98 -25.98
C GLY A 569 -8.11 -31.03 -26.46
N GLU A 570 -8.77 -32.18 -26.33
CA GLU A 570 -10.21 -32.35 -26.62
C GLU A 570 -11.10 -31.59 -25.61
N ALA A 571 -10.65 -31.45 -24.36
CA ALA A 571 -11.40 -30.73 -23.33
C ALA A 571 -11.48 -29.22 -23.60
N LEU A 572 -10.47 -28.64 -24.27
CA LEU A 572 -10.46 -27.22 -24.70
C LEU A 572 -11.66 -26.88 -25.61
N GLU A 573 -12.15 -27.83 -26.39
CA GLU A 573 -13.29 -27.62 -27.29
C GLU A 573 -14.62 -27.55 -26.54
N LYS A 574 -14.69 -28.23 -25.39
CA LYS A 574 -15.92 -28.36 -24.58
C LYS A 574 -16.00 -27.28 -23.51
N LYS A 575 -14.86 -26.77 -23.04
CA LYS A 575 -14.76 -25.80 -21.95
C LYS A 575 -14.13 -24.52 -22.50
N CYS A 576 -14.91 -23.44 -22.57
CA CYS A 576 -14.43 -22.13 -23.01
C CYS A 576 -13.44 -21.56 -21.99
N LEU A 577 -12.14 -21.84 -22.17
CA LEU A 577 -11.07 -21.26 -21.37
C LEU A 577 -10.77 -19.81 -21.81
N PRO A 578 -10.16 -18.99 -20.93
CA PRO A 578 -9.49 -17.76 -21.35
C PRO A 578 -8.46 -18.05 -22.45
N LEU A 579 -8.30 -17.09 -23.37
CA LEU A 579 -7.45 -17.26 -24.55
C LEU A 579 -5.97 -17.50 -24.21
N GLU A 580 -5.49 -16.84 -23.15
CA GLU A 580 -4.11 -16.98 -22.66
C GLU A 580 -3.86 -18.41 -22.17
N ASP A 581 -4.77 -18.94 -21.33
CA ASP A 581 -4.68 -20.31 -20.81
C ASP A 581 -4.73 -21.36 -21.92
N GLU A 582 -5.54 -21.14 -22.96
CA GLU A 582 -5.58 -22.05 -24.11
C GLU A 582 -4.26 -22.04 -24.89
N GLU A 583 -3.67 -20.87 -25.11
CA GLU A 583 -2.39 -20.75 -25.80
C GLU A 583 -1.26 -21.50 -25.07
N GLU A 584 -1.23 -21.40 -23.73
CA GLU A 584 -0.32 -22.14 -22.86
C GLU A 584 -0.46 -23.66 -23.05
N VAL A 585 -1.69 -24.19 -22.98
CA VAL A 585 -1.97 -25.63 -23.12
C VAL A 585 -1.62 -26.14 -24.52
N VAL A 586 -2.01 -25.39 -25.56
CA VAL A 586 -1.70 -25.76 -26.96
C VAL A 586 -0.19 -25.77 -27.20
N THR A 587 0.53 -24.82 -26.63
CA THR A 587 2.00 -24.75 -26.71
C THR A 587 2.62 -25.98 -26.05
N ALA A 588 2.16 -26.34 -24.85
CA ALA A 588 2.63 -27.52 -24.11
C ALA A 588 2.44 -28.82 -24.92
N ILE A 589 1.22 -29.06 -25.43
CA ILE A 589 0.91 -30.25 -26.25
C ILE A 589 1.77 -30.26 -27.52
N SER A 590 1.94 -29.11 -28.18
CA SER A 590 2.73 -29.00 -29.41
C SER A 590 4.20 -29.35 -29.19
N GLN A 591 4.81 -28.88 -28.09
CA GLN A 591 6.18 -29.23 -27.72
C GLN A 591 6.33 -30.74 -27.51
N VAL A 592 5.46 -31.37 -26.71
CA VAL A 592 5.49 -32.82 -26.46
C VAL A 592 5.37 -33.62 -27.75
N LEU A 593 4.43 -33.22 -28.64
CA LEU A 593 4.28 -33.84 -29.95
C LEU A 593 5.52 -33.66 -30.85
N GLY A 594 6.26 -32.56 -30.70
CA GLY A 594 7.53 -32.32 -31.41
C GLY A 594 8.62 -33.35 -31.09
N TYR A 595 8.65 -33.87 -29.86
CA TYR A 595 9.63 -34.86 -29.40
C TYR A 595 9.26 -36.31 -29.71
N VAL A 596 8.03 -36.58 -30.19
CA VAL A 596 7.59 -37.92 -30.56
C VAL A 596 8.39 -38.44 -31.76
N SER A 597 9.14 -39.53 -31.55
CA SER A 597 10.05 -40.06 -32.57
C SER A 597 9.33 -40.74 -33.74
N ASN A 598 8.12 -41.26 -33.52
CA ASN A 598 7.31 -41.91 -34.55
C ASN A 598 6.46 -40.89 -35.32
N LYS A 599 6.89 -40.58 -36.54
CA LYS A 599 6.22 -39.61 -37.43
C LYS A 599 4.76 -39.97 -37.77
N GLU A 600 4.42 -41.24 -37.86
CA GLU A 600 3.05 -41.66 -38.19
C GLU A 600 2.11 -41.41 -37.00
N LEU A 601 2.57 -41.78 -35.80
CA LEU A 601 1.85 -41.50 -34.56
C LEU A 601 1.74 -39.99 -34.30
N GLN A 602 2.83 -39.25 -34.51
CA GLN A 602 2.85 -37.78 -34.43
C GLN A 602 1.82 -37.13 -35.36
N ASN A 603 1.78 -37.53 -36.63
CA ASN A 603 0.84 -36.99 -37.61
C ASN A 603 -0.63 -37.32 -37.24
N ASN A 604 -0.89 -38.53 -36.73
CA ASN A 604 -2.23 -38.92 -36.29
C ASN A 604 -2.69 -38.10 -35.09
N LEU A 605 -1.83 -37.85 -34.10
CA LEU A 605 -2.14 -37.03 -32.93
C LEU A 605 -2.35 -35.56 -33.30
N LEU A 606 -1.49 -34.99 -34.17
CA LEU A 606 -1.67 -33.64 -34.72
C LEU A 606 -3.00 -33.51 -35.46
N SER A 607 -3.31 -34.46 -36.34
CA SER A 607 -4.58 -34.46 -37.07
C SER A 607 -5.78 -34.50 -36.11
N LYS A 608 -5.66 -35.24 -35.01
CA LYS A 608 -6.71 -35.33 -34.00
C LYS A 608 -6.89 -34.01 -33.24
N LEU A 609 -5.81 -33.38 -32.79
CA LEU A 609 -5.82 -32.09 -32.08
C LEU A 609 -6.40 -30.94 -32.94
N LEU A 610 -6.12 -30.97 -34.24
CA LEU A 610 -6.49 -29.91 -35.17
C LEU A 610 -7.84 -30.13 -35.85
N SER A 611 -8.41 -31.33 -35.76
CA SER A 611 -9.65 -31.71 -36.47
C SER A 611 -10.80 -30.73 -36.24
N SER A 612 -11.04 -30.34 -34.99
CA SER A 612 -12.06 -29.35 -34.62
C SER A 612 -11.79 -27.95 -35.15
N SER A 613 -10.52 -27.55 -35.20
CA SER A 613 -10.11 -26.27 -35.79
C SER A 613 -10.37 -26.25 -37.29
N TYR A 614 -10.06 -27.34 -38.00
CA TYR A 614 -10.37 -27.46 -39.42
C TYR A 614 -11.87 -27.43 -39.69
N ASP A 615 -12.68 -28.10 -38.87
CA ASP A 615 -14.14 -28.09 -38.99
C ASP A 615 -14.73 -26.69 -38.73
N ALA A 616 -14.22 -25.97 -37.73
CA ALA A 616 -14.67 -24.62 -37.41
C ALA A 616 -14.27 -23.61 -38.50
N ILE A 617 -13.05 -23.70 -39.03
CA ILE A 617 -12.58 -22.89 -40.16
C ILE A 617 -13.40 -23.20 -41.41
N GLY A 618 -13.70 -24.48 -41.68
CA GLY A 618 -14.57 -24.88 -42.79
C GLY A 618 -15.98 -24.28 -42.71
N LYS A 619 -16.56 -24.22 -41.50
CA LYS A 619 -17.84 -23.53 -41.24
C LYS A 619 -17.75 -22.01 -41.44
N LEU A 620 -16.66 -21.37 -41.00
CA LEU A 620 -16.43 -19.94 -41.23
C LEU A 620 -16.27 -19.61 -42.72
N VAL A 621 -15.49 -20.41 -43.45
CA VAL A 621 -15.27 -20.25 -44.89
C VAL A 621 -16.57 -20.45 -45.66
N SER A 622 -17.37 -21.47 -45.32
CA SER A 622 -18.68 -21.69 -45.95
C SER A 622 -19.67 -20.55 -45.65
N PHE A 623 -19.71 -20.03 -44.42
CA PHE A 623 -20.52 -18.86 -44.07
C PHE A 623 -20.09 -17.61 -44.84
N PHE A 624 -18.78 -17.36 -44.97
CA PHE A 624 -18.23 -16.24 -45.72
C PHE A 624 -18.50 -16.35 -47.22
N LEU A 625 -18.36 -17.55 -47.80
CA LEU A 625 -18.73 -17.82 -49.20
C LEU A 625 -20.23 -17.59 -49.42
N GLN A 626 -21.08 -18.00 -48.48
CA GLN A 626 -22.52 -17.76 -48.54
C GLN A 626 -22.86 -16.26 -48.41
N TYR A 627 -22.15 -15.53 -47.56
CA TYR A 627 -22.26 -14.07 -47.42
C TYR A 627 -21.83 -13.32 -48.70
N LEU A 628 -20.72 -13.74 -49.33
CA LEU A 628 -20.25 -13.22 -50.62
C LEU A 628 -21.25 -13.50 -51.74
N VAL A 629 -21.81 -14.71 -51.80
CA VAL A 629 -22.84 -15.08 -52.78
C VAL A 629 -24.13 -14.27 -52.57
N TYR A 630 -24.51 -14.01 -51.31
CA TYR A 630 -25.70 -13.23 -50.96
C TYR A 630 -25.57 -11.74 -51.30
N TYR A 631 -24.41 -11.12 -51.04
CA TYR A 631 -24.20 -9.69 -51.27
C TYR A 631 -23.75 -9.33 -52.70
N TYR A 632 -22.96 -10.20 -53.34
CA TYR A 632 -22.32 -9.88 -54.62
C TYR A 632 -22.87 -10.64 -55.82
N GLY A 633 -23.80 -11.58 -55.62
CA GLY A 633 -24.47 -12.30 -56.70
C GLY A 633 -23.49 -13.06 -57.60
N SER A 634 -23.27 -14.35 -57.32
CA SER A 634 -22.55 -15.28 -58.20
C SER A 634 -21.15 -14.79 -58.65
N VAL A 635 -20.16 -14.89 -57.77
CA VAL A 635 -18.76 -14.59 -58.11
C VAL A 635 -18.17 -15.70 -58.98
N LEU A 636 -18.25 -15.52 -60.29
CA LEU A 636 -17.30 -16.10 -61.23
C LEU A 636 -16.08 -15.16 -61.29
N ILE A 637 -14.92 -15.72 -60.97
CA ILE A 637 -13.57 -15.19 -61.24
C ILE A 637 -13.09 -14.12 -60.24
N PHE A 638 -12.60 -14.58 -59.09
CA PHE A 638 -11.45 -13.96 -58.44
C PHE A 638 -10.27 -14.95 -58.46
N PRO A 639 -9.00 -14.50 -58.52
CA PRO A 639 -7.87 -15.41 -58.47
C PRO A 639 -7.88 -16.12 -57.11
N PHE A 640 -8.03 -17.44 -57.13
CA PHE A 640 -8.09 -18.29 -55.93
C PHE A 640 -6.96 -17.99 -54.94
N GLY A 641 -5.78 -17.57 -55.41
CA GLY A 641 -4.64 -17.20 -54.55
C GLY A 641 -4.81 -15.91 -53.74
N VAL A 642 -5.53 -14.89 -54.26
CA VAL A 642 -5.78 -13.64 -53.52
C VAL A 642 -6.92 -13.84 -52.52
N VAL A 643 -7.96 -14.58 -52.92
CA VAL A 643 -9.07 -14.94 -52.01
C VAL A 643 -8.59 -15.87 -50.91
N ALA A 644 -7.72 -16.84 -51.19
CA ALA A 644 -7.14 -17.70 -50.15
C ALA A 644 -6.25 -16.92 -49.17
N SER A 645 -5.39 -16.02 -49.65
CA SER A 645 -4.54 -15.19 -48.79
C SER A 645 -5.36 -14.18 -47.95
N SER A 646 -6.38 -13.56 -48.55
CA SER A 646 -7.33 -12.70 -47.84
C SER A 646 -8.26 -13.48 -46.91
N CYS A 647 -8.65 -14.72 -47.25
CA CYS A 647 -9.39 -15.63 -46.37
C CYS A 647 -8.54 -16.06 -45.18
N ILE A 648 -7.27 -16.40 -45.40
CA ILE A 648 -6.34 -16.72 -44.30
C ILE A 648 -6.15 -15.49 -43.42
N ASN A 649 -5.90 -14.31 -43.99
CA ASN A 649 -5.75 -13.09 -43.19
C ASN A 649 -7.05 -12.67 -42.48
N TRP A 650 -8.22 -12.85 -43.11
CA TRP A 650 -9.53 -12.53 -42.53
C TRP A 650 -9.96 -13.55 -41.48
N VAL A 651 -9.73 -14.84 -41.70
CA VAL A 651 -9.90 -15.90 -40.70
C VAL A 651 -8.91 -15.67 -39.56
N VAL A 652 -7.64 -15.37 -39.81
CA VAL A 652 -6.66 -15.02 -38.76
C VAL A 652 -7.06 -13.73 -38.00
N GLN A 653 -7.74 -12.79 -38.64
CA GLN A 653 -8.24 -11.56 -37.99
C GLN A 653 -9.59 -11.75 -37.25
N ASN A 654 -10.47 -12.68 -37.68
CA ASN A 654 -11.84 -12.83 -37.18
C ASN A 654 -12.18 -14.20 -36.56
N SER A 655 -11.28 -15.18 -36.65
CA SER A 655 -11.39 -16.40 -35.84
C SER A 655 -11.15 -16.01 -34.38
N SER A 656 -11.93 -16.56 -33.46
CA SER A 656 -11.58 -16.50 -32.03
C SER A 656 -10.11 -16.90 -31.87
N MET A 657 -9.38 -16.18 -31.01
CA MET A 657 -7.92 -16.31 -30.86
C MET A 657 -7.46 -17.77 -30.70
N ILE A 658 -8.30 -18.63 -30.09
CA ILE A 658 -8.29 -20.10 -30.07
C ILE A 658 -7.71 -20.75 -31.34
N HIS A 659 -8.29 -20.44 -32.51
CA HIS A 659 -7.84 -21.05 -33.77
C HIS A 659 -6.53 -20.46 -34.27
N ARG A 660 -6.25 -19.20 -33.93
CA ARG A 660 -5.04 -18.49 -34.30
C ARG A 660 -3.82 -19.03 -33.54
N SER A 661 -3.96 -19.35 -32.26
CA SER A 661 -2.90 -19.95 -31.43
C SER A 661 -2.53 -21.36 -31.91
N LYS A 662 -3.53 -22.22 -32.20
CA LYS A 662 -3.31 -23.56 -32.80
C LYS A 662 -2.63 -23.49 -34.18
N LEU A 663 -2.96 -22.49 -35.00
CA LEU A 663 -2.33 -22.24 -36.31
C LEU A 663 -0.90 -21.64 -36.21
N LEU A 664 -0.62 -20.83 -35.18
CA LEU A 664 0.71 -20.30 -34.91
C LEU A 664 1.66 -21.37 -34.36
N ALA A 665 1.17 -22.26 -33.48
CA ALA A 665 1.92 -23.43 -33.01
C ALA A 665 2.28 -24.40 -34.15
N LEU A 666 1.37 -24.60 -35.12
CA LEU A 666 1.66 -25.28 -36.39
C LEU A 666 2.77 -24.60 -37.20
N LYS A 667 2.83 -23.27 -37.17
CA LYS A 667 3.83 -22.48 -37.91
C LYS A 667 5.22 -22.58 -37.28
N SER A 668 5.33 -22.65 -35.95
CA SER A 668 6.60 -22.90 -35.26
C SER A 668 7.08 -24.35 -35.47
N LEU A 669 6.18 -25.34 -35.39
CA LEU A 669 6.49 -26.74 -35.71
C LEU A 669 7.00 -26.88 -37.14
N ASN A 670 6.38 -26.19 -38.12
CA ASN A 670 6.83 -26.20 -39.50
C ASN A 670 8.19 -25.51 -39.70
N GLN A 671 8.53 -24.51 -38.88
CA GLN A 671 9.86 -23.87 -38.93
C GLN A 671 10.97 -24.77 -38.37
N GLU A 672 10.71 -25.52 -37.29
CA GLU A 672 11.67 -26.48 -36.74
C GLU A 672 11.84 -27.73 -37.62
N ILE A 673 10.74 -28.25 -38.17
CA ILE A 673 10.77 -29.38 -39.12
C ILE A 673 11.40 -28.95 -40.46
N GLY A 674 11.24 -27.68 -40.85
CA GLY A 674 11.77 -27.10 -42.08
C GLY A 674 13.30 -27.07 -42.20
N CYS A 675 14.05 -27.31 -41.12
CA CYS A 675 15.51 -27.38 -41.15
C CYS A 675 16.10 -28.77 -41.45
N LYS A 676 15.28 -29.82 -41.62
CA LYS A 676 15.79 -31.15 -42.00
C LYS A 676 14.97 -31.81 -43.11
N GLY A 677 15.34 -31.48 -44.36
CA GLY A 677 15.17 -32.35 -45.52
C GLY A 677 13.74 -32.48 -46.04
N ALA A 678 13.28 -31.49 -46.80
CA ALA A 678 12.03 -31.56 -47.54
C ALA A 678 12.10 -32.62 -48.65
N ASN A 679 11.21 -33.62 -48.59
CA ASN A 679 10.85 -34.45 -49.74
C ASN A 679 9.40 -34.13 -50.15
N LYS A 680 9.26 -33.76 -51.42
CA LYS A 680 8.21 -32.91 -52.00
C LYS A 680 6.86 -33.61 -52.24
N LYS A 681 6.40 -34.51 -51.36
CA LYS A 681 5.15 -35.28 -51.56
C LYS A 681 4.11 -35.20 -50.45
N SER A 682 4.36 -34.47 -49.36
CA SER A 682 3.36 -34.27 -48.28
C SER A 682 2.66 -32.91 -48.32
N CYS A 683 2.92 -32.06 -49.31
CA CYS A 683 2.24 -30.76 -49.44
C CYS A 683 0.84 -30.84 -50.07
N ASP A 684 0.42 -32.00 -50.60
CA ASP A 684 -0.88 -32.13 -51.27
C ASP A 684 -2.05 -32.43 -50.31
N PHE A 685 -1.84 -32.30 -48.99
CA PHE A 685 -2.89 -32.39 -47.97
C PHE A 685 -3.15 -31.06 -47.25
N PHE A 686 -2.51 -29.96 -47.69
CA PHE A 686 -2.64 -28.61 -47.13
C PHE A 686 -3.35 -27.66 -48.08
#